data_AF-A0A2E0ZIW3-F1
#
_entry.id   AF-A0A2E0ZIW3-F1
#
_cell.length_a   1.000
_cell.length_b   1.000
_cell.length_c   1.000
_cell.angle_alpha   90.00
_cell.angle_beta   90.00
_cell.angle_gamma   90.00
#
_symmetry.space_group_name_H-M   'P 1'
#
loop_
_entity.id
_entity.type
_entity.pdbx_description
1 polymer ?
#
loop_
_entity_poly.entity_id
_entity_poly.type
_entity_poly.pdbx_seq_one_letter_code
_entity_poly.pdbx_strand_id
1 'polypeptide(L)'
;MSETISLNVNGKSYQLAVDPETLLLYVLRNDLGLKGPKFGCGLEQCNSCKVLIDGQDAPSCQIPVQQVQGLPIITIEGLGTADQLHPLQEAFIAEQAIQCGYCASGMIIAAQGLLNRTRYPSDDEIRTALADNICRCGVYERVRRAIKTRIGRPIWEPIYEVQEAPELKSPPNEAKSEGSLSGSLKQTPELDAWIRISSDETITVFTGKAEIGQGIKTAVAQIAAEEMDVSLERIRIVSADTGQSPNEGVTAGSMSLQMSGNAIRQAAAEARFILLKLAFEELEAETLPESLEVVDGTITDPATGRSISYWQLFSGKQFNTQVTGVAQPKTAAMHQLVGQPTTRLDLPAKVTGEACYVHDMALPGIVHGRIVRPPAYDAQLVSVAETAVSQMPGVIKVVRDGRFLAVIAEREEQAMWAADTLRENAVWDNQTKLPEPEKLFDHLLSQPSQDSLVVDGTAISEPPPPPIAIPDDAAQTLQAAYFRPYHMHASLSPSAAVAQLVDDQLTVWSHSQGVGLLQFTIAQVLAMEPDNVRVIHTEGSGCYGHNGADDAALDAALLACAVPGKPVSLKWRREDEHTWEPYGTAMVMKMQASLNETGHITDWNHDIWSYPHSSRPRPGGETSGLLASWHRERPLPKPEPRPIFGYHFGDYRNADPLYALPQKRIVTHLVPHSPLRTSSLRSLGAYANVFAIESFMDELALAAECDPVEFRLRHLKDERARAVIEAAAEKANWQPRTQPIGNGSAGAEHSRSGRGIAFAQYKNIQCYTAVIVELTVDRENNEIKLQRAIIAADAGQIVNPDGLSNQLEGGFFQSASWTLAEQVTFTQQGITSQDWDTYPILRFSGAPVIEVVLLNRPDQPFLGSGEATQGPTPAAIANAVFDATGLRLRHLPLNRALQNSARS
;
A
#
# COMPACT_ATOMS: atom_id res chain seq x y z
N MET A 1 -33.27 21.19 16.11
CA MET A 1 -34.51 21.40 15.30
C MET A 1 -34.04 21.95 13.97
N SER A 2 -34.49 21.41 12.83
CA SER A 2 -34.01 21.86 11.53
C SER A 2 -34.41 23.31 11.26
N GLU A 3 -33.44 24.17 10.97
CA GLU A 3 -33.66 25.55 10.50
C GLU A 3 -33.30 25.65 9.02
N THR A 4 -33.85 26.64 8.33
CA THR A 4 -33.46 26.91 6.94
C THR A 4 -32.14 27.66 6.90
N ILE A 5 -31.08 27.01 6.44
CA ILE A 5 -29.73 27.54 6.34
C ILE A 5 -29.42 27.87 4.88
N SER A 6 -28.88 29.06 4.64
CA SER A 6 -28.44 29.51 3.33
C SER A 6 -26.92 29.33 3.18
N LEU A 7 -26.48 28.44 2.30
CA LEU A 7 -25.06 28.22 1.99
C LEU A 7 -24.74 28.62 0.54
N ASN A 8 -23.57 29.25 0.32
CA ASN A 8 -23.04 29.52 -1.01
C ASN A 8 -21.89 28.55 -1.30
N VAL A 9 -22.14 27.51 -2.09
CA VAL A 9 -21.18 26.44 -2.39
C VAL A 9 -20.92 26.37 -3.88
N ASN A 10 -19.65 26.45 -4.29
CA ASN A 10 -19.19 26.45 -5.68
C ASN A 10 -19.93 27.50 -6.53
N GLY A 11 -20.19 28.69 -5.96
CA GLY A 11 -20.88 29.79 -6.63
C GLY A 11 -22.41 29.64 -6.71
N LYS A 12 -23.00 28.60 -6.10
CA LYS A 12 -24.45 28.38 -6.06
C LYS A 12 -24.99 28.51 -4.64
N SER A 13 -26.09 29.25 -4.50
CA SER A 13 -26.83 29.37 -3.24
C SER A 13 -27.79 28.19 -3.05
N TYR A 14 -27.75 27.58 -1.87
CA TYR A 14 -28.61 26.48 -1.44
C TYR A 14 -29.40 26.91 -0.20
N GLN A 15 -30.69 26.59 -0.16
CA GLN A 15 -31.53 26.70 1.04
C GLN A 15 -31.77 25.28 1.57
N LEU A 16 -31.25 24.97 2.74
CA LEU A 16 -31.22 23.62 3.29
C LEU A 16 -31.93 23.59 4.64
N ALA A 17 -32.83 22.63 4.84
CA ALA A 17 -33.48 22.38 6.12
C ALA A 17 -32.62 21.38 6.92
N VAL A 18 -31.63 21.90 7.66
CA VAL A 18 -30.67 21.09 8.42
C VAL A 18 -30.50 21.67 9.82
N ASP A 19 -29.96 20.88 10.76
CA ASP A 19 -29.64 21.41 12.09
C ASP A 19 -28.43 22.36 11.99
N PRO A 20 -28.48 23.59 12.55
CA PRO A 20 -27.37 24.57 12.56
C PRO A 20 -26.03 24.03 13.05
N GLU A 21 -26.05 23.04 13.95
CA GLU A 21 -24.85 22.41 14.50
C GLU A 21 -24.31 21.26 13.62
N THR A 22 -25.00 20.91 12.52
CA THR A 22 -24.51 19.88 11.60
C THR A 22 -23.18 20.32 11.00
N LEU A 23 -22.19 19.44 11.04
CA LEU A 23 -20.86 19.74 10.51
C LEU A 23 -20.91 19.83 8.97
N LEU A 24 -20.22 20.82 8.42
CA LEU A 24 -20.21 21.19 7.01
C LEU A 24 -19.89 19.99 6.11
N LEU A 25 -18.96 19.12 6.52
CA LEU A 25 -18.64 17.90 5.78
C LEU A 25 -19.90 17.06 5.46
N TYR A 26 -20.78 16.85 6.44
CA TYR A 26 -21.97 16.03 6.26
C TYR A 26 -22.99 16.73 5.36
N VAL A 27 -23.15 18.05 5.48
CA VAL A 27 -24.05 18.80 4.59
C VAL A 27 -23.57 18.78 3.15
N LEU A 28 -22.26 18.98 2.91
CA LEU A 28 -21.68 18.88 1.57
C LEU A 28 -21.89 17.49 0.96
N ARG A 29 -21.66 16.43 1.75
CA ARG A 29 -21.72 15.05 1.25
C ARG A 29 -23.14 14.50 1.14
N ASN A 30 -23.99 14.72 2.14
CA ASN A 30 -25.31 14.08 2.24
C ASN A 30 -26.38 14.90 1.51
N ASP A 31 -26.40 16.22 1.71
CA ASP A 31 -27.46 17.08 1.19
C ASP A 31 -27.13 17.65 -0.20
N LEU A 32 -25.84 17.92 -0.48
CA LEU A 32 -25.41 18.47 -1.77
C LEU A 32 -24.78 17.44 -2.72
N GLY A 33 -24.47 16.23 -2.24
CA GLY A 33 -23.86 15.17 -3.04
C GLY A 33 -22.40 15.43 -3.45
N LEU A 34 -21.74 16.44 -2.86
CA LEU A 34 -20.35 16.79 -3.13
C LEU A 34 -19.42 15.88 -2.32
N LYS A 35 -18.83 14.87 -2.99
CA LYS A 35 -18.03 13.80 -2.36
C LYS A 35 -16.54 14.11 -2.34
N GLY A 36 -16.10 15.22 -2.92
CA GLY A 36 -14.72 15.67 -2.97
C GLY A 36 -14.12 15.92 -1.59
N PRO A 37 -14.77 16.65 -0.67
CA PRO A 37 -14.39 16.69 0.73
C PRO A 37 -14.51 15.29 1.34
N LYS A 38 -13.38 14.65 1.63
CA LYS A 38 -13.35 13.24 2.06
C LYS A 38 -13.50 13.09 3.56
N PHE A 39 -14.30 12.12 4.00
CA PHE A 39 -14.30 11.67 5.40
C PHE A 39 -13.03 10.86 5.70
N GLY A 40 -11.97 11.55 6.13
CA GLY A 40 -10.70 10.92 6.52
C GLY A 40 -10.74 10.42 7.96
N CYS A 41 -10.37 11.25 8.93
CA CYS A 41 -10.44 10.90 10.36
C CYS A 41 -11.72 11.40 11.06
N GLY A 42 -12.36 12.46 10.54
CA GLY A 42 -13.47 13.14 11.23
C GLY A 42 -13.02 14.02 12.41
N LEU A 43 -11.72 14.17 12.65
CA LEU A 43 -11.11 14.80 13.82
C LEU A 43 -10.21 15.99 13.46
N GLU A 44 -10.28 16.53 12.24
CA GLU A 44 -9.40 17.61 11.72
C GLU A 44 -7.90 17.25 11.61
N GLN A 45 -7.45 16.12 12.16
CA GLN A 45 -6.03 15.73 12.16
C GLN A 45 -5.42 15.33 10.79
N CYS A 46 -6.25 14.87 9.83
CA CYS A 46 -5.76 14.34 8.53
C CYS A 46 -5.90 15.32 7.35
N ASN A 47 -6.82 16.29 7.48
CA ASN A 47 -7.09 17.33 6.49
C ASN A 47 -7.52 16.87 5.07
N SER A 48 -8.02 15.64 4.90
CA SER A 48 -8.61 15.19 3.62
C SER A 48 -9.96 15.87 3.28
N CYS A 49 -10.61 16.47 4.27
CA CYS A 49 -11.91 17.12 4.16
C CYS A 49 -11.84 18.62 3.89
N LYS A 50 -10.64 19.18 3.63
CA LYS A 50 -10.47 20.62 3.47
C LYS A 50 -11.33 21.17 2.32
N VAL A 51 -11.90 22.35 2.55
CA VAL A 51 -12.59 23.20 1.57
C VAL A 51 -12.02 24.61 1.69
N LEU A 52 -12.25 25.48 0.70
CA LEU A 52 -12.00 26.91 0.86
C LEU A 52 -13.25 27.58 1.44
N ILE A 53 -13.09 28.39 2.48
CA ILE A 53 -14.12 29.26 3.05
C ILE A 53 -13.56 30.69 2.97
N ASP A 54 -14.23 31.55 2.22
CA ASP A 54 -13.75 32.92 1.94
C ASP A 54 -12.29 32.96 1.44
N GLY A 55 -11.96 32.01 0.55
CA GLY A 55 -10.64 31.87 -0.05
C GLY A 55 -9.57 31.23 0.86
N GLN A 56 -9.88 30.88 2.11
CA GLN A 56 -8.95 30.22 3.03
C GLN A 56 -9.29 28.73 3.20
N ASP A 57 -8.27 27.88 3.20
CA ASP A 57 -8.48 26.44 3.40
C ASP A 57 -8.82 26.12 4.85
N ALA A 58 -9.86 25.31 5.06
CA ALA A 58 -10.35 24.93 6.39
C ALA A 58 -10.95 23.51 6.39
N PRO A 59 -10.82 22.75 7.49
CA PRO A 59 -11.30 21.38 7.60
C PRO A 59 -12.82 21.34 7.85
N SER A 60 -13.59 20.95 6.84
CA SER A 60 -15.07 20.91 6.94
C SER A 60 -15.63 19.93 7.98
N CYS A 61 -14.83 18.99 8.50
CA CYS A 61 -15.28 17.98 9.47
C CYS A 61 -15.45 18.49 10.90
N GLN A 62 -15.07 19.73 11.20
CA GLN A 62 -15.18 20.32 12.55
C GLN A 62 -15.90 21.69 12.53
N ILE A 63 -16.49 22.08 11.40
CA ILE A 63 -17.11 23.39 11.22
C ILE A 63 -18.63 23.23 11.13
N PRO A 64 -19.42 23.68 12.12
CA PRO A 64 -20.87 23.76 12.02
C PRO A 64 -21.32 24.66 10.86
N VAL A 65 -22.38 24.26 10.15
CA VAL A 65 -22.86 25.01 8.98
C VAL A 65 -23.34 26.43 9.30
N GLN A 66 -23.82 26.69 10.52
CA GLN A 66 -24.19 28.05 10.94
C GLN A 66 -23.03 29.05 10.90
N GLN A 67 -21.80 28.59 11.12
CA GLN A 67 -20.61 29.47 11.18
C GLN A 67 -20.18 29.98 9.81
N VAL A 68 -20.65 29.33 8.74
CA VAL A 68 -20.22 29.60 7.36
C VAL A 68 -21.34 30.19 6.50
N GLN A 69 -22.47 30.54 7.12
CA GLN A 69 -23.58 31.19 6.42
C GLN A 69 -23.12 32.50 5.76
N GLY A 70 -23.51 32.68 4.50
CA GLY A 70 -23.16 33.87 3.71
C GLY A 70 -21.71 33.93 3.21
N LEU A 71 -20.83 33.03 3.66
CA LEU A 71 -19.46 32.93 3.15
C LEU A 71 -19.42 32.08 1.87
N PRO A 72 -18.56 32.42 0.88
CA PRO A 72 -18.36 31.57 -0.28
C PRO A 72 -17.53 30.34 0.10
N ILE A 73 -18.04 29.16 -0.25
CA ILE A 73 -17.40 27.86 -0.02
C ILE A 73 -17.01 27.27 -1.38
N ILE A 74 -15.75 26.86 -1.54
CA ILE A 74 -15.27 26.17 -2.75
C ILE A 74 -14.72 24.80 -2.36
N THR A 75 -15.31 23.77 -2.94
CA THR A 75 -14.85 22.38 -2.85
C THR A 75 -13.92 22.05 -4.01
N ILE A 76 -13.36 20.83 -4.05
CA ILE A 76 -12.51 20.41 -5.17
C ILE A 76 -13.29 20.38 -6.49
N GLU A 77 -14.57 20.01 -6.45
CA GLU A 77 -15.50 20.05 -7.58
C GLU A 77 -15.75 21.48 -8.07
N GLY A 78 -15.61 22.46 -7.17
CA GLY A 78 -15.75 23.89 -7.49
C GLY A 78 -14.49 24.53 -8.06
N LEU A 79 -13.33 23.87 -7.94
CA LEU A 79 -12.09 24.36 -8.58
C LEU A 79 -12.09 24.08 -10.08
N GLY A 80 -12.52 22.88 -10.48
CA GLY A 80 -12.60 22.45 -11.87
C GLY A 80 -13.25 21.07 -12.01
N THR A 81 -13.65 20.76 -13.24
CA THR A 81 -14.37 19.53 -13.62
C THR A 81 -13.54 18.69 -14.58
N ALA A 82 -14.00 17.48 -14.92
CA ALA A 82 -13.33 16.63 -15.90
C ALA A 82 -13.15 17.32 -17.28
N ASP A 83 -14.13 18.13 -17.69
CA ASP A 83 -14.10 18.84 -18.98
C ASP A 83 -13.23 20.11 -18.93
N GLN A 84 -13.09 20.70 -17.75
CA GLN A 84 -12.33 21.92 -17.54
C GLN A 84 -11.61 21.87 -16.20
N LEU A 85 -10.42 21.29 -16.22
CA LEU A 85 -9.58 21.18 -15.04
C LEU A 85 -9.06 22.56 -14.63
N HIS A 86 -9.00 22.78 -13.33
CA HIS A 86 -8.24 23.88 -12.76
C HIS A 86 -6.74 23.64 -13.03
N PRO A 87 -5.92 24.67 -13.29
CA PRO A 87 -4.50 24.45 -13.58
C PRO A 87 -3.72 23.75 -12.45
N LEU A 88 -4.23 23.78 -11.22
CA LEU A 88 -3.64 23.02 -10.11
C LEU A 88 -4.00 21.53 -10.19
N GLN A 89 -5.22 21.19 -10.63
CA GLN A 89 -5.61 19.81 -10.90
C GLN A 89 -4.80 19.24 -12.07
N GLU A 90 -4.61 20.02 -13.14
CA GLU A 90 -3.73 19.66 -14.28
C GLU A 90 -2.29 19.38 -13.82
N ALA A 91 -1.73 20.26 -12.97
CA ALA A 91 -0.38 20.08 -12.45
C ALA A 91 -0.22 18.82 -11.58
N PHE A 92 -1.24 18.47 -10.79
CA PHE A 92 -1.25 17.22 -10.01
C PHE A 92 -1.26 15.97 -10.91
N ILE A 93 -1.98 16.02 -12.03
CA ILE A 93 -1.96 14.95 -13.04
C ILE A 93 -0.58 14.89 -13.72
N ALA A 94 -0.05 16.04 -14.14
CA ALA A 94 1.23 16.11 -14.85
C ALA A 94 2.41 15.56 -14.02
N GLU A 95 2.47 15.87 -12.73
CA GLU A 95 3.51 15.38 -11.82
C GLU A 95 3.20 14.01 -11.20
N GLN A 96 2.08 13.38 -11.59
CA GLN A 96 1.60 12.10 -11.05
C GLN A 96 1.56 12.12 -9.50
N ALA A 97 1.12 13.25 -8.93
CA ALA A 97 1.21 13.57 -7.49
C ALA A 97 0.17 12.82 -6.63
N ILE A 98 -0.21 11.61 -7.05
CA ILE A 98 -1.30 10.82 -6.49
C ILE A 98 -0.97 9.31 -6.59
N GLN A 99 -1.19 8.58 -5.50
CA GLN A 99 -1.24 7.11 -5.47
C GLN A 99 -2.65 6.60 -5.23
N CYS A 100 -3.03 6.34 -3.97
CA CYS A 100 -4.42 5.99 -3.64
C CYS A 100 -5.33 7.18 -3.92
N GLY A 101 -4.87 8.41 -3.61
CA GLY A 101 -5.52 9.68 -3.93
C GLY A 101 -6.53 10.18 -2.91
N TYR A 102 -6.74 9.48 -1.80
CA TYR A 102 -7.73 9.87 -0.82
C TYR A 102 -7.41 11.22 -0.14
N CYS A 103 -6.12 11.55 0.02
CA CYS A 103 -5.68 12.86 0.53
C CYS A 103 -5.69 13.97 -0.52
N ALA A 104 -5.83 13.65 -1.81
CA ALA A 104 -5.53 14.57 -2.90
C ALA A 104 -6.42 15.81 -2.88
N SER A 105 -7.73 15.65 -2.68
CA SER A 105 -8.65 16.80 -2.59
C SER A 105 -8.25 17.78 -1.48
N GLY A 106 -7.93 17.27 -0.29
CA GLY A 106 -7.49 18.11 0.82
C GLY A 106 -6.15 18.82 0.57
N MET A 107 -5.22 18.17 -0.13
CA MET A 107 -3.93 18.76 -0.50
C MET A 107 -4.05 19.81 -1.60
N ILE A 108 -4.87 19.57 -2.62
CA ILE A 108 -5.14 20.53 -3.71
C ILE A 108 -5.81 21.78 -3.14
N ILE A 109 -6.79 21.61 -2.24
CA ILE A 109 -7.46 22.74 -1.58
C ILE A 109 -6.50 23.51 -0.68
N ALA A 110 -5.68 22.83 0.14
CA ALA A 110 -4.67 23.50 0.96
C ALA A 110 -3.66 24.28 0.11
N ALA A 111 -3.19 23.68 -0.99
CA ALA A 111 -2.33 24.35 -1.96
C ALA A 111 -3.01 25.57 -2.60
N GLN A 112 -4.30 25.48 -2.97
CA GLN A 112 -5.03 26.64 -3.48
C GLN A 112 -5.21 27.73 -2.41
N GLY A 113 -5.48 27.36 -1.16
CA GLY A 113 -5.54 28.28 -0.03
C GLY A 113 -4.23 29.04 0.16
N LEU A 114 -3.09 28.35 0.07
CA LEU A 114 -1.76 28.98 0.04
C LEU A 114 -1.63 29.95 -1.14
N LEU A 115 -1.97 29.52 -2.35
CA LEU A 115 -1.80 30.33 -3.57
C LEU A 115 -2.71 31.57 -3.62
N ASN A 116 -3.84 31.55 -2.91
CA ASN A 116 -4.69 32.73 -2.72
C ASN A 116 -4.00 33.82 -1.88
N ARG A 117 -3.11 33.43 -0.97
CA ARG A 117 -2.39 34.34 -0.04
C ARG A 117 -0.98 34.68 -0.54
N THR A 118 -0.32 33.73 -1.19
CA THR A 118 1.07 33.83 -1.64
C THR A 118 1.19 33.34 -3.08
N ARG A 119 1.44 34.28 -4.01
CA ARG A 119 1.49 33.98 -5.45
C ARG A 119 2.66 33.08 -5.87
N TYR A 120 3.81 33.22 -5.22
CA TYR A 120 5.04 32.48 -5.55
C TYR A 120 5.71 31.92 -4.29
N PRO A 121 5.12 30.91 -3.64
CA PRO A 121 5.64 30.40 -2.38
C PRO A 121 7.00 29.71 -2.57
N SER A 122 7.89 29.94 -1.61
CA SER A 122 9.11 29.16 -1.39
C SER A 122 8.79 27.71 -1.02
N ASP A 123 9.81 26.84 -1.02
CA ASP A 123 9.61 25.45 -0.60
C ASP A 123 9.19 25.34 0.87
N ASP A 124 9.74 26.19 1.73
CA ASP A 124 9.41 26.18 3.16
C ASP A 124 8.00 26.70 3.42
N GLU A 125 7.52 27.69 2.66
CA GLU A 125 6.12 28.12 2.72
C GLU A 125 5.17 27.01 2.26
N ILE A 126 5.52 26.25 1.22
CA ILE A 126 4.74 25.08 0.77
C ILE A 126 4.71 24.01 1.88
N ARG A 127 5.87 23.63 2.41
CA ARG A 127 5.99 22.62 3.47
C ARG A 127 5.19 23.03 4.71
N THR A 128 5.25 24.30 5.09
CA THR A 128 4.53 24.83 6.26
C THR A 128 3.02 24.81 6.02
N ALA A 129 2.55 25.30 4.88
CA ALA A 129 1.12 25.38 4.59
C ALA A 129 0.43 24.01 4.45
N LEU A 130 1.17 22.98 4.02
CA LEU A 130 0.68 21.62 3.88
C LEU A 130 1.13 20.69 5.02
N ALA A 131 1.76 21.22 6.09
CA ALA A 131 2.33 20.41 7.17
C ALA A 131 1.30 19.48 7.82
N ASP A 132 0.06 19.95 7.98
CA ASP A 132 -1.01 19.19 8.63
C ASP A 132 -1.75 18.23 7.69
N ASN A 133 -1.44 18.25 6.39
CA ASN A 133 -2.02 17.32 5.43
C ASN A 133 -1.29 15.96 5.49
N ILE A 134 -2.04 14.91 5.83
CA ILE A 134 -1.51 13.55 5.93
C ILE A 134 -1.62 12.82 4.58
N CYS A 135 -0.54 12.16 4.16
CA CYS A 135 -0.53 11.22 3.05
C CYS A 135 0.25 9.96 3.43
N ARG A 136 -0.48 8.84 3.56
CA ARG A 136 0.14 7.55 3.89
C ARG A 136 0.92 6.93 2.73
N CYS A 137 0.64 7.34 1.49
CA CYS A 137 1.40 6.95 0.30
C CYS A 137 2.70 7.75 0.10
N GLY A 138 2.92 8.86 0.83
CA GLY A 138 4.18 9.60 0.79
C GLY A 138 4.45 10.44 -0.47
N VAL A 139 3.42 10.90 -1.21
CA VAL A 139 3.60 11.67 -2.47
C VAL A 139 3.99 13.15 -2.28
N TYR A 140 4.56 13.51 -1.13
CA TYR A 140 4.76 14.90 -0.71
C TYR A 140 5.65 15.70 -1.68
N GLU A 141 6.76 15.13 -2.15
CA GLU A 141 7.64 15.79 -3.10
C GLU A 141 6.96 16.05 -4.45
N ARG A 142 6.15 15.10 -4.94
CA ARG A 142 5.36 15.27 -6.16
C ARG A 142 4.29 16.35 -6.01
N VAL A 143 3.67 16.48 -4.83
CA VAL A 143 2.74 17.58 -4.54
C VAL A 143 3.45 18.93 -4.56
N ARG A 144 4.66 19.02 -3.98
CA ARG A 144 5.48 20.25 -4.02
C ARG A 144 5.77 20.64 -5.47
N ARG A 145 6.19 19.68 -6.30
CA ARG A 145 6.44 19.88 -7.73
C ARG A 145 5.18 20.34 -8.47
N ALA A 146 4.02 19.76 -8.19
CA ALA A 146 2.76 20.18 -8.80
C ALA A 146 2.41 21.65 -8.49
N ILE A 147 2.64 22.09 -7.25
CA ILE A 147 2.46 23.51 -6.87
C ILE A 147 3.44 24.41 -7.61
N LYS A 148 4.70 23.97 -7.78
CA LYS A 148 5.73 24.71 -8.54
C LYS A 148 5.41 24.80 -10.03
N THR A 149 4.94 23.70 -10.62
CA THR A 149 4.46 23.65 -12.02
C THR A 149 3.28 24.59 -12.20
N ARG A 150 2.31 24.58 -11.28
CA ARG A 150 1.14 25.48 -11.30
C ARG A 150 1.50 26.98 -11.35
N ILE A 151 2.57 27.40 -10.68
CA ILE A 151 2.99 28.82 -10.63
C ILE A 151 3.98 29.20 -11.73
N GLY A 152 4.19 28.31 -12.72
CA GLY A 152 5.12 28.55 -13.84
C GLY A 152 6.59 28.50 -13.42
N ARG A 153 6.91 27.76 -12.35
CA ARG A 153 8.28 27.51 -11.89
C ARG A 153 8.55 26.00 -11.74
N PRO A 154 8.27 25.19 -12.78
CA PRO A 154 8.45 23.75 -12.69
C PRO A 154 9.89 23.39 -12.34
N ILE A 155 10.06 22.26 -11.67
CA ILE A 155 11.37 21.68 -11.37
C ILE A 155 11.70 20.79 -12.56
N TRP A 156 12.69 21.20 -13.35
CA TRP A 156 12.98 20.57 -14.64
C TRP A 156 13.76 19.26 -14.49
N GLU A 157 14.47 19.11 -13.37
CA GLU A 157 15.13 17.85 -13.03
C GLU A 157 14.07 16.75 -12.86
N PRO A 158 14.20 15.62 -13.58
CA PRO A 158 13.23 14.55 -13.48
C PRO A 158 13.34 13.87 -12.11
N ILE A 159 12.20 13.42 -11.57
CA ILE A 159 12.15 12.72 -10.27
C ILE A 159 12.91 11.38 -10.34
N TYR A 160 12.95 10.80 -11.54
CA TYR A 160 13.66 9.58 -11.82
C TYR A 160 14.44 9.66 -13.13
N GLU A 161 15.49 8.87 -13.23
CA GLU A 161 16.21 8.62 -14.47
C GLU A 161 16.11 7.15 -14.84
N VAL A 162 15.94 6.87 -16.13
CA VAL A 162 15.98 5.51 -16.66
C VAL A 162 17.34 5.32 -17.29
N GLN A 163 18.10 4.33 -16.79
CA GLN A 163 19.40 3.96 -17.33
C GLN A 163 19.29 2.58 -17.98
N GLU A 164 20.05 2.37 -19.05
CA GLU A 164 20.28 1.02 -19.56
C GLU A 164 21.11 0.24 -18.54
N ALA A 165 20.59 -0.90 -18.11
CA ALA A 165 21.30 -1.70 -17.14
C ALA A 165 22.52 -2.39 -17.79
N PRO A 166 23.64 -2.57 -17.06
CA PRO A 166 24.80 -3.29 -17.57
C PRO A 166 24.43 -4.69 -18.09
N GLU A 167 25.03 -5.10 -19.21
CA GLU A 167 24.88 -6.46 -19.74
C GLU A 167 25.28 -7.51 -18.70
N LEU A 168 24.46 -8.55 -18.58
CA LEU A 168 24.75 -9.68 -17.69
C LEU A 168 25.75 -10.61 -18.38
N LYS A 169 26.84 -10.98 -17.69
CA LYS A 169 27.89 -11.84 -18.26
C LYS A 169 27.45 -13.29 -18.36
N SER A 170 26.48 -13.68 -17.55
CA SER A 170 25.85 -15.00 -17.60
C SER A 170 24.47 -14.86 -18.27
N PRO A 171 24.10 -15.77 -19.19
CA PRO A 171 22.74 -15.79 -19.71
C PRO A 171 21.76 -15.91 -18.54
N PRO A 172 20.57 -15.26 -18.63
CA PRO A 172 19.57 -15.38 -17.58
C PRO A 172 19.30 -16.87 -17.30
N ASN A 173 19.20 -17.23 -16.01
CA ASN A 173 18.73 -18.57 -15.60
C ASN A 173 17.48 -18.91 -16.43
N GLU A 174 17.53 -20.03 -17.15
CA GLU A 174 16.62 -20.43 -18.22
C GLU A 174 15.21 -19.85 -18.06
N ALA A 175 14.81 -19.01 -19.02
CA ALA A 175 13.40 -18.71 -19.23
C ALA A 175 12.65 -20.04 -19.29
N LYS A 176 11.76 -20.29 -18.32
CA LYS A 176 10.89 -21.47 -18.34
C LYS A 176 10.25 -21.57 -19.72
N SER A 177 10.59 -22.65 -20.43
CA SER A 177 10.16 -23.08 -21.76
C SER A 177 9.18 -22.16 -22.50
N GLU A 178 9.59 -21.72 -23.70
CA GLU A 178 8.72 -21.24 -24.77
C GLU A 178 7.40 -22.04 -24.82
N GLY A 179 6.26 -21.34 -24.82
CA GLY A 179 4.93 -21.95 -24.85
C GLY A 179 4.29 -22.30 -23.50
N SER A 180 4.95 -22.06 -22.34
CA SER A 180 4.30 -22.29 -21.05
C SER A 180 3.43 -21.11 -20.59
N LEU A 181 2.16 -21.38 -20.26
CA LEU A 181 1.25 -20.37 -19.72
C LEU A 181 1.77 -19.78 -18.40
N SER A 182 1.58 -18.48 -18.22
CA SER A 182 1.84 -17.79 -16.95
C SER A 182 0.95 -18.31 -15.82
N GLY A 183 1.32 -18.03 -14.57
CA GLY A 183 0.69 -18.62 -13.38
C GLY A 183 -0.84 -18.45 -13.33
N SER A 184 -1.37 -17.24 -13.56
CA SER A 184 -2.81 -17.01 -13.54
C SER A 184 -3.52 -17.68 -14.73
N LEU A 185 -2.91 -17.68 -15.93
CA LEU A 185 -3.48 -18.36 -17.10
C LEU A 185 -3.54 -19.88 -16.95
N LYS A 186 -2.62 -20.48 -16.19
CA LYS A 186 -2.71 -21.92 -15.86
C LYS A 186 -3.96 -22.26 -15.05
N GLN A 187 -4.51 -21.31 -14.28
CA GLN A 187 -5.70 -21.50 -13.46
C GLN A 187 -6.98 -21.12 -14.21
N THR A 188 -6.90 -20.14 -15.12
CA THR A 188 -8.02 -19.67 -15.94
C THR A 188 -7.54 -19.46 -17.38
N PRO A 189 -7.48 -20.53 -18.20
CA PRO A 189 -6.96 -20.45 -19.56
C PRO A 189 -7.98 -19.88 -20.56
N GLU A 190 -9.26 -19.74 -20.20
CA GLU A 190 -10.33 -19.24 -21.08
C GLU A 190 -10.05 -17.80 -21.52
N LEU A 191 -9.92 -17.54 -22.83
CA LEU A 191 -9.54 -16.21 -23.33
C LEU A 191 -10.59 -15.14 -22.99
N ASP A 192 -11.88 -15.50 -23.05
CA ASP A 192 -13.00 -14.60 -22.71
C ASP A 192 -13.03 -14.19 -21.23
N ALA A 193 -12.30 -14.88 -20.35
CA ALA A 193 -12.12 -14.46 -18.96
C ALA A 193 -11.15 -13.28 -18.81
N TRP A 194 -10.37 -12.96 -19.85
CA TRP A 194 -9.33 -11.94 -19.81
C TRP A 194 -9.59 -10.77 -20.74
N ILE A 195 -10.15 -11.02 -21.93
CA ILE A 195 -10.30 -10.01 -22.99
C ILE A 195 -11.68 -10.11 -23.63
N ARG A 196 -12.34 -8.96 -23.77
CA ARG A 196 -13.59 -8.81 -24.53
C ARG A 196 -13.49 -7.62 -25.46
N ILE A 197 -13.89 -7.83 -26.71
CA ILE A 197 -13.96 -6.79 -27.74
C ILE A 197 -15.42 -6.34 -27.85
N SER A 198 -15.65 -5.05 -27.62
CA SER A 198 -16.98 -4.45 -27.61
C SER A 198 -17.29 -3.76 -28.94
N SER A 199 -18.57 -3.59 -29.23
CA SER A 199 -19.04 -2.90 -30.44
C SER A 199 -18.88 -1.38 -30.40
N ASP A 200 -18.55 -0.80 -29.23
CA ASP A 200 -18.26 0.62 -29.03
C ASP A 200 -16.79 0.97 -29.29
N GLU A 201 -16.09 0.09 -30.03
CA GLU A 201 -14.68 0.19 -30.39
C GLU A 201 -13.71 0.22 -29.19
N THR A 202 -14.07 -0.49 -28.11
CA THR A 202 -13.23 -0.66 -26.92
C THR A 202 -12.90 -2.13 -26.64
N ILE A 203 -11.75 -2.36 -26.00
CA ILE A 203 -11.35 -3.66 -25.46
C ILE A 203 -11.46 -3.61 -23.93
N THR A 204 -12.30 -4.46 -23.36
CA THR A 204 -12.34 -4.69 -21.91
C THR A 204 -11.31 -5.74 -21.53
N VAL A 205 -10.42 -5.40 -20.62
CA VAL A 205 -9.46 -6.30 -20.00
C VAL A 205 -9.90 -6.59 -18.56
N PHE A 206 -9.90 -7.87 -18.20
CA PHE A 206 -10.29 -8.34 -16.88
C PHE A 206 -9.04 -8.77 -16.10
N THR A 207 -8.97 -8.35 -14.83
CA THR A 207 -7.91 -8.76 -13.91
C THR A 207 -8.51 -9.08 -12.55
N GLY A 208 -8.03 -10.13 -11.91
CA GLY A 208 -8.38 -10.44 -10.51
C GLY A 208 -7.62 -9.59 -9.50
N LYS A 209 -6.71 -8.72 -9.95
CA LYS A 209 -5.91 -7.85 -9.08
C LYS A 209 -6.61 -6.52 -8.78
N ALA A 210 -6.68 -6.19 -7.50
CA ALA A 210 -7.21 -4.91 -7.00
C ALA A 210 -6.25 -3.72 -7.24
N GLU A 211 -6.82 -2.57 -7.60
CA GLU A 211 -6.14 -1.25 -7.60
C GLU A 211 -6.22 -0.62 -6.21
N ILE A 212 -5.07 -0.44 -5.57
CA ILE A 212 -4.97 0.06 -4.19
C ILE A 212 -4.04 1.29 -4.11
N GLY A 213 -3.77 1.93 -5.25
CA GLY A 213 -2.95 3.12 -5.40
C GLY A 213 -1.64 2.90 -6.16
N GLN A 214 -1.35 1.66 -6.58
CA GLN A 214 -0.12 1.27 -7.27
C GLN A 214 -0.14 1.52 -8.78
N GLY A 215 -1.29 1.90 -9.36
CA GLY A 215 -1.40 2.16 -10.80
C GLY A 215 -1.41 0.88 -11.65
N ILE A 216 -1.85 -0.25 -11.08
CA ILE A 216 -1.90 -1.54 -11.78
C ILE A 216 -2.86 -1.48 -12.96
N LYS A 217 -3.99 -0.77 -12.85
CA LYS A 217 -4.96 -0.61 -13.95
C LYS A 217 -4.29 -0.02 -15.18
N THR A 218 -3.49 1.04 -15.01
CA THR A 218 -2.75 1.67 -16.11
C THR A 218 -1.68 0.75 -16.66
N ALA A 219 -0.89 0.09 -15.81
CA ALA A 219 0.17 -0.80 -16.28
C ALA A 219 -0.38 -1.98 -17.11
N VAL A 220 -1.45 -2.64 -16.66
CA VAL A 220 -2.07 -3.74 -17.44
C VAL A 220 -2.79 -3.23 -18.69
N ALA A 221 -3.35 -2.02 -18.65
CA ALA A 221 -3.94 -1.39 -19.83
C ALA A 221 -2.86 -1.07 -20.88
N GLN A 222 -1.69 -0.58 -20.48
CA GLN A 222 -0.55 -0.35 -21.38
C GLN A 222 -0.05 -1.66 -22.01
N ILE A 223 0.08 -2.73 -21.21
CA ILE A 223 0.45 -4.06 -21.73
C ILE A 223 -0.57 -4.54 -22.77
N ALA A 224 -1.87 -4.44 -22.47
CA ALA A 224 -2.91 -4.88 -23.38
C ALA A 224 -2.98 -4.01 -24.65
N ALA A 225 -2.85 -2.69 -24.53
CA ALA A 225 -2.83 -1.76 -25.66
C ALA A 225 -1.63 -2.05 -26.59
N GLU A 226 -0.45 -2.25 -26.01
CA GLU A 226 0.76 -2.65 -26.74
C GLU A 226 0.54 -3.95 -27.50
N GLU A 227 0.05 -5.00 -26.81
CA GLU A 227 -0.17 -6.30 -27.43
C GLU A 227 -1.41 -6.34 -28.34
N MET A 228 -2.28 -5.35 -28.34
CA MET A 228 -3.45 -5.30 -29.25
C MET A 228 -3.28 -4.26 -30.35
N ASP A 229 -2.16 -3.54 -30.44
CA ASP A 229 -1.96 -2.48 -31.44
C ASP A 229 -3.10 -1.44 -31.45
N VAL A 230 -3.54 -1.04 -30.25
CA VAL A 230 -4.56 -0.01 -30.03
C VAL A 230 -4.04 1.12 -29.16
N SER A 231 -4.65 2.30 -29.30
CA SER A 231 -4.46 3.38 -28.34
C SER A 231 -4.94 2.99 -26.94
N LEU A 232 -4.28 3.53 -25.91
CA LEU A 232 -4.64 3.27 -24.52
C LEU A 232 -6.09 3.70 -24.20
N GLU A 233 -6.59 4.72 -24.91
CA GLU A 233 -7.96 5.23 -24.78
C GLU A 233 -9.04 4.21 -25.18
N ARG A 234 -8.68 3.15 -25.92
CA ARG A 234 -9.59 2.06 -26.26
C ARG A 234 -9.65 0.95 -25.22
N ILE A 235 -8.79 0.97 -24.20
CA ILE A 235 -8.78 -0.05 -23.15
C ILE A 235 -9.71 0.34 -21.99
N ARG A 236 -10.49 -0.62 -21.50
CA ARG A 236 -11.30 -0.53 -20.28
C ARG A 236 -10.88 -1.63 -19.32
N ILE A 237 -10.74 -1.34 -18.04
CA ILE A 237 -10.30 -2.33 -17.04
C ILE A 237 -11.45 -2.67 -16.09
N VAL A 238 -11.74 -3.97 -15.95
CA VAL A 238 -12.55 -4.52 -14.87
C VAL A 238 -11.61 -5.25 -13.90
N SER A 239 -11.55 -4.78 -12.65
CA SER A 239 -10.61 -5.26 -11.65
C SER A 239 -11.32 -5.91 -10.45
N ALA A 240 -10.93 -7.13 -10.09
CA ALA A 240 -11.27 -7.83 -8.85
C ALA A 240 -12.78 -7.81 -8.52
N ASP A 241 -13.57 -8.41 -9.41
CA ASP A 241 -15.00 -8.68 -9.24
C ASP A 241 -15.24 -10.19 -9.35
N THR A 242 -15.72 -10.82 -8.28
CA THR A 242 -15.89 -12.29 -8.24
C THR A 242 -16.93 -12.81 -9.22
N GLY A 243 -17.78 -11.94 -9.78
CA GLY A 243 -18.76 -12.30 -10.81
C GLY A 243 -18.32 -12.03 -12.25
N GLN A 244 -17.15 -11.40 -12.48
CA GLN A 244 -16.72 -10.99 -13.84
C GLN A 244 -15.25 -11.25 -14.15
N SER A 245 -14.37 -11.26 -13.15
CA SER A 245 -12.92 -11.33 -13.34
C SER A 245 -12.34 -12.68 -12.92
N PRO A 246 -11.19 -13.10 -13.47
CA PRO A 246 -10.55 -14.34 -13.07
C PRO A 246 -10.10 -14.26 -11.60
N ASN A 247 -10.16 -15.39 -10.89
CA ASN A 247 -9.69 -15.44 -9.50
C ASN A 247 -8.15 -15.51 -9.47
N GLU A 248 -7.50 -14.35 -9.38
CA GLU A 248 -6.05 -14.25 -9.27
C GLU A 248 -5.54 -14.23 -7.81
N GLY A 249 -6.38 -14.61 -6.84
CA GLY A 249 -6.05 -14.57 -5.42
C GLY A 249 -5.87 -13.14 -4.87
N VAL A 250 -4.94 -12.97 -3.93
CA VAL A 250 -4.74 -11.68 -3.23
C VAL A 250 -3.76 -10.78 -4.00
N THR A 251 -4.05 -9.48 -4.08
CA THR A 251 -3.07 -8.45 -4.43
C THR A 251 -2.10 -8.25 -3.27
N ALA A 252 -1.02 -9.03 -3.23
CA ALA A 252 -0.01 -8.96 -2.17
C ALA A 252 1.37 -9.40 -2.69
N GLY A 253 2.43 -9.06 -1.94
CA GLY A 253 3.76 -9.60 -2.22
C GLY A 253 4.42 -9.04 -3.48
N SER A 254 3.92 -7.93 -4.01
CA SER A 254 4.29 -7.32 -5.30
C SER A 254 4.10 -8.22 -6.53
N MET A 255 3.22 -9.22 -6.48
CA MET A 255 3.11 -10.21 -7.57
C MET A 255 2.21 -9.80 -8.74
N SER A 256 1.57 -8.63 -8.71
CA SER A 256 0.51 -8.28 -9.69
C SER A 256 0.99 -8.27 -11.13
N LEU A 257 2.11 -7.61 -11.46
CA LEU A 257 2.64 -7.65 -12.84
C LEU A 257 3.27 -8.99 -13.20
N GLN A 258 3.94 -9.64 -12.24
CA GLN A 258 4.50 -10.98 -12.44
C GLN A 258 3.44 -12.02 -12.82
N MET A 259 2.25 -11.91 -12.24
CA MET A 259 1.15 -12.84 -12.49
C MET A 259 0.21 -12.29 -13.57
N SER A 260 -0.53 -11.22 -13.25
CA SER A 260 -1.59 -10.67 -14.10
C SER A 260 -1.01 -9.96 -15.33
N GLY A 261 0.09 -9.22 -15.18
CA GLY A 261 0.75 -8.56 -16.31
C GLY A 261 1.19 -9.55 -17.39
N ASN A 262 1.86 -10.65 -16.99
CA ASN A 262 2.21 -11.73 -17.91
C ASN A 262 1.00 -12.47 -18.48
N ALA A 263 -0.05 -12.68 -17.68
CA ALA A 263 -1.30 -13.31 -18.14
C ALA A 263 -2.00 -12.48 -19.22
N ILE A 264 -2.18 -11.19 -18.96
CA ILE A 264 -2.81 -10.26 -19.91
C ILE A 264 -1.95 -10.11 -21.17
N ARG A 265 -0.62 -10.06 -21.03
CA ARG A 265 0.29 -10.02 -22.19
C ARG A 265 0.10 -11.23 -23.12
N GLN A 266 0.04 -12.44 -22.56
CA GLN A 266 -0.18 -13.66 -23.34
C GLN A 266 -1.60 -13.75 -23.90
N ALA A 267 -2.62 -13.39 -23.12
CA ALA A 267 -4.01 -13.37 -23.58
C ALA A 267 -4.22 -12.37 -24.74
N ALA A 268 -3.61 -11.19 -24.65
CA ALA A 268 -3.68 -10.17 -25.69
C ALA A 268 -2.96 -10.60 -26.96
N ALA A 269 -1.77 -11.21 -26.84
CA ALA A 269 -1.08 -11.79 -27.98
C ALA A 269 -1.93 -12.87 -28.70
N GLU A 270 -2.61 -13.74 -27.93
CA GLU A 270 -3.51 -14.76 -28.49
C GLU A 270 -4.73 -14.12 -29.18
N ALA A 271 -5.37 -13.13 -28.56
CA ALA A 271 -6.49 -12.41 -29.15
C ALA A 271 -6.10 -11.72 -30.46
N ARG A 272 -4.96 -11.00 -30.48
CA ARG A 272 -4.41 -10.38 -31.70
C ARG A 272 -4.16 -11.43 -32.77
N PHE A 273 -3.53 -12.55 -32.43
CA PHE A 273 -3.25 -13.62 -33.38
C PHE A 273 -4.51 -14.21 -34.03
N ILE A 274 -5.59 -14.41 -33.25
CA ILE A 274 -6.89 -14.87 -33.77
C ILE A 274 -7.47 -13.83 -34.73
N LEU A 275 -7.44 -12.54 -34.37
CA LEU A 275 -7.97 -11.46 -35.20
C LEU A 275 -7.21 -11.33 -36.53
N LEU A 276 -5.89 -11.48 -36.51
CA LEU A 276 -5.06 -11.45 -37.72
C LEU A 276 -5.39 -12.61 -38.67
N LYS A 277 -5.66 -13.81 -38.13
CA LYS A 277 -6.12 -14.95 -38.95
C LYS A 277 -7.49 -14.72 -39.55
N LEU A 278 -8.43 -14.19 -38.77
CA LEU A 278 -9.77 -13.86 -39.27
C LEU A 278 -9.70 -12.76 -40.34
N ALA A 279 -8.84 -11.76 -40.17
CA ALA A 279 -8.62 -10.72 -41.17
C ALA A 279 -7.97 -11.26 -42.44
N PHE A 280 -7.01 -12.16 -42.33
CA PHE A 280 -6.39 -12.82 -43.48
C PHE A 280 -7.45 -13.52 -44.36
N GLU A 281 -8.38 -14.24 -43.74
CA GLU A 281 -9.48 -14.92 -44.43
C GLU A 281 -10.48 -13.91 -45.02
N GLU A 282 -10.94 -12.93 -44.24
CA GLU A 282 -11.98 -11.97 -44.67
C GLU A 282 -11.49 -10.99 -45.75
N LEU A 283 -10.22 -10.59 -45.71
CA LEU A 283 -9.63 -9.71 -46.71
C LEU A 283 -9.22 -10.43 -47.99
N GLU A 284 -9.19 -11.77 -47.98
CA GLU A 284 -8.49 -12.61 -48.96
C GLU A 284 -7.03 -12.13 -49.12
N ALA A 285 -6.34 -11.91 -48.01
CA ALA A 285 -5.04 -11.23 -47.99
C ALA A 285 -3.93 -12.04 -48.70
N GLU A 286 -2.99 -11.33 -49.32
CA GLU A 286 -1.80 -11.94 -49.94
C GLU A 286 -0.60 -11.99 -48.97
N THR A 287 -0.62 -11.15 -47.95
CA THR A 287 0.38 -11.10 -46.88
C THR A 287 0.03 -12.09 -45.76
N LEU A 288 1.01 -12.83 -45.23
CA LEU A 288 0.81 -13.76 -44.12
C LEU A 288 0.20 -13.06 -42.89
N PRO A 289 -0.65 -13.74 -42.07
CA PRO A 289 -1.35 -13.11 -40.95
C PRO A 289 -0.47 -12.30 -40.00
N GLU A 290 0.71 -12.82 -39.66
CA GLU A 290 1.69 -12.18 -38.77
C GLU A 290 2.38 -10.95 -39.38
N SER A 291 2.26 -10.75 -40.69
CA SER A 291 2.85 -9.63 -41.43
C SER A 291 1.81 -8.59 -41.86
N LEU A 292 0.53 -8.76 -41.49
CA LEU A 292 -0.49 -7.73 -41.68
C LEU A 292 -0.22 -6.54 -40.76
N GLU A 293 -0.47 -5.34 -41.26
CA GLU A 293 -0.25 -4.11 -40.50
C GLU A 293 -1.47 -3.81 -39.61
N VAL A 294 -1.25 -3.52 -38.33
CA VAL A 294 -2.31 -3.09 -37.41
C VAL A 294 -2.04 -1.67 -36.93
N VAL A 295 -3.01 -0.80 -37.13
CA VAL A 295 -2.98 0.58 -36.62
C VAL A 295 -4.31 0.87 -35.93
N ASP A 296 -4.25 1.07 -34.60
CA ASP A 296 -5.40 1.36 -33.74
C ASP A 296 -6.58 0.38 -33.93
N GLY A 297 -6.26 -0.92 -34.02
CA GLY A 297 -7.21 -2.00 -34.23
C GLY A 297 -7.74 -2.14 -35.68
N THR A 298 -7.25 -1.34 -36.62
CA THR A 298 -7.50 -1.51 -38.07
C THR A 298 -6.38 -2.34 -38.67
N ILE A 299 -6.74 -3.51 -39.21
CA ILE A 299 -5.83 -4.44 -39.88
C ILE A 299 -5.84 -4.13 -41.38
N THR A 300 -4.67 -3.96 -41.98
CA THR A 300 -4.49 -3.70 -43.41
C THR A 300 -3.53 -4.70 -44.02
N ASP A 301 -3.89 -5.27 -45.18
CA ASP A 301 -2.96 -6.04 -45.99
C ASP A 301 -2.13 -5.08 -46.86
N PRO A 302 -0.81 -4.95 -46.63
CA PRO A 302 0.02 -4.00 -47.37
C PRO A 302 0.15 -4.35 -48.86
N ALA A 303 -0.08 -5.61 -49.24
CA ALA A 303 -0.01 -6.04 -50.64
C ALA A 303 -1.24 -5.57 -51.45
N THR A 304 -2.42 -5.60 -50.84
CA THR A 304 -3.70 -5.29 -51.52
C THR A 304 -4.30 -3.94 -51.15
N GLY A 305 -3.90 -3.37 -50.01
CA GLY A 305 -4.47 -2.15 -49.43
C GLY A 305 -5.88 -2.32 -48.84
N ARG A 306 -6.41 -3.55 -48.79
CA ARG A 306 -7.71 -3.84 -48.17
C ARG A 306 -7.57 -3.81 -46.65
N SER A 307 -8.61 -3.37 -45.95
CA SER A 307 -8.60 -3.26 -44.49
C SER A 307 -9.90 -3.66 -43.82
N ILE A 308 -9.78 -4.13 -42.58
CA ILE A 308 -10.88 -4.47 -41.68
C ILE A 308 -10.47 -4.19 -40.24
N SER A 309 -11.41 -3.78 -39.39
CA SER A 309 -11.15 -3.53 -37.98
C SER A 309 -11.51 -4.71 -37.08
N TYR A 310 -10.90 -4.74 -35.89
CA TYR A 310 -11.26 -5.67 -34.82
C TYR A 310 -12.77 -5.65 -34.52
N TRP A 311 -13.39 -4.48 -34.57
CA TRP A 311 -14.80 -4.26 -34.23
C TRP A 311 -15.76 -4.83 -35.28
N GLN A 312 -15.33 -4.82 -36.55
CA GLN A 312 -16.06 -5.46 -37.65
C GLN A 312 -15.96 -6.99 -37.57
N LEU A 313 -14.80 -7.53 -37.18
CA LEU A 313 -14.61 -8.96 -36.99
C LEU A 313 -15.35 -9.50 -35.76
N PHE A 314 -15.31 -8.73 -34.67
CA PHE A 314 -15.61 -9.17 -33.31
C PHE A 314 -16.63 -8.24 -32.60
N SER A 315 -17.78 -7.99 -33.24
CA SER A 315 -18.86 -7.11 -32.74
C SER A 315 -19.57 -7.64 -31.47
N GLY A 316 -18.87 -7.76 -30.35
CA GLY A 316 -19.38 -8.32 -29.08
C GLY A 316 -19.45 -9.86 -29.04
N LYS A 317 -18.81 -10.54 -30.00
CA LYS A 317 -18.72 -12.01 -30.02
C LYS A 317 -17.74 -12.50 -28.94
N GLN A 318 -17.92 -13.74 -28.49
CA GLN A 318 -16.98 -14.45 -27.63
C GLN A 318 -15.97 -15.24 -28.47
N PHE A 319 -14.73 -15.33 -27.99
CA PHE A 319 -13.69 -16.14 -28.61
C PHE A 319 -13.97 -17.64 -28.48
N ASN A 320 -14.59 -18.07 -27.37
CA ASN A 320 -14.91 -19.46 -27.05
C ASN A 320 -13.70 -20.40 -27.20
N THR A 321 -12.52 -19.92 -26.80
CA THR A 321 -11.25 -20.65 -26.89
C THR A 321 -10.41 -20.42 -25.63
N GLN A 322 -9.33 -21.19 -25.51
CA GLN A 322 -8.33 -21.06 -24.47
C GLN A 322 -7.05 -20.41 -25.00
N VAL A 323 -6.32 -19.72 -24.14
CA VAL A 323 -4.97 -19.24 -24.43
C VAL A 323 -4.05 -20.44 -24.52
N THR A 324 -3.42 -20.63 -25.67
CA THR A 324 -2.60 -21.82 -25.96
C THR A 324 -1.12 -21.61 -25.67
N GLY A 325 -0.66 -20.34 -25.64
CA GLY A 325 0.76 -19.99 -25.58
C GLY A 325 1.49 -20.12 -26.92
N VAL A 326 0.77 -20.44 -28.01
CA VAL A 326 1.33 -20.50 -29.37
C VAL A 326 1.61 -19.09 -29.88
N ALA A 327 0.69 -18.14 -29.68
CA ALA A 327 0.92 -16.75 -30.04
C ALA A 327 2.05 -16.15 -29.19
N GLN A 328 3.11 -15.69 -29.84
CA GLN A 328 4.23 -15.07 -29.13
C GLN A 328 3.91 -13.61 -28.83
N PRO A 329 4.09 -13.16 -27.56
CA PRO A 329 4.06 -11.74 -27.23
C PRO A 329 5.08 -10.94 -28.03
N LYS A 330 4.84 -9.64 -28.19
CA LYS A 330 5.78 -8.73 -28.85
C LYS A 330 7.13 -8.72 -28.14
N THR A 331 8.21 -8.57 -28.90
CA THR A 331 9.56 -8.40 -28.33
C THR A 331 9.77 -6.97 -27.87
N ALA A 332 10.77 -6.74 -27.02
CA ALA A 332 11.11 -5.40 -26.53
C ALA A 332 11.32 -4.37 -27.65
N ALA A 333 11.92 -4.79 -28.78
CA ALA A 333 12.17 -3.94 -29.94
C ALA A 333 10.90 -3.48 -30.66
N MET A 334 9.76 -4.14 -30.42
CA MET A 334 8.47 -3.79 -31.03
C MET A 334 7.63 -2.87 -30.15
N HIS A 335 8.03 -2.62 -28.89
CA HIS A 335 7.22 -1.84 -27.97
C HIS A 335 7.20 -0.36 -28.33
N GLN A 336 6.01 0.24 -28.27
CA GLN A 336 5.79 1.68 -28.44
C GLN A 336 5.21 2.34 -27.18
N LEU A 337 4.45 1.60 -26.37
CA LEU A 337 3.78 2.05 -25.15
C LEU A 337 4.47 1.52 -23.89
N VAL A 338 4.84 0.23 -23.88
CA VAL A 338 5.52 -0.41 -22.75
C VAL A 338 6.92 0.18 -22.59
N GLY A 339 7.24 0.65 -21.38
CA GLY A 339 8.49 1.34 -21.06
C GLY A 339 8.38 2.87 -21.15
N GLN A 340 7.29 3.40 -21.70
CA GLN A 340 7.05 4.84 -21.76
C GLN A 340 6.30 5.34 -20.51
N PRO A 341 6.60 6.56 -20.02
CA PRO A 341 5.76 7.19 -19.02
C PRO A 341 4.37 7.45 -19.61
N THR A 342 3.34 7.09 -18.87
CA THR A 342 1.96 7.39 -19.27
C THR A 342 1.15 7.80 -18.06
N THR A 343 0.29 8.79 -18.28
CA THR A 343 -0.63 9.29 -17.28
C THR A 343 -1.54 8.19 -16.77
N ARG A 344 -1.62 8.06 -15.46
CA ARG A 344 -2.55 7.15 -14.81
C ARG A 344 -4.01 7.45 -15.15
N LEU A 345 -4.74 6.39 -15.50
CA LEU A 345 -6.12 6.43 -16.00
C LEU A 345 -7.12 6.89 -14.94
N ASP A 346 -6.79 6.70 -13.65
CA ASP A 346 -7.65 6.98 -12.51
C ASP A 346 -7.47 8.40 -11.93
N LEU A 347 -6.48 9.17 -12.40
CA LEU A 347 -6.19 10.49 -11.81
C LEU A 347 -7.23 11.56 -12.08
N PRO A 348 -7.82 11.69 -13.30
CA PRO A 348 -8.80 12.75 -13.56
C PRO A 348 -9.94 12.76 -12.54
N ALA A 349 -10.57 11.61 -12.28
CA ALA A 349 -11.63 11.48 -11.30
C ALA A 349 -11.16 11.82 -9.86
N LYS A 350 -9.90 11.51 -9.52
CA LYS A 350 -9.33 11.78 -8.19
C LYS A 350 -9.04 13.26 -7.95
N VAL A 351 -8.64 14.01 -8.99
CA VAL A 351 -8.37 15.45 -8.87
C VAL A 351 -9.64 16.30 -8.96
N THR A 352 -10.72 15.80 -9.58
CA THR A 352 -12.01 16.51 -9.70
C THR A 352 -12.95 16.24 -8.54
N GLY A 353 -12.69 15.21 -7.72
CA GLY A 353 -13.53 14.85 -6.58
C GLY A 353 -14.68 13.90 -6.91
N GLU A 354 -14.69 13.33 -8.12
CA GLU A 354 -15.63 12.29 -8.52
C GLU A 354 -15.57 11.08 -7.57
N ALA A 355 -16.68 10.33 -7.50
CA ALA A 355 -16.82 9.20 -6.60
C ALA A 355 -15.92 8.03 -7.05
N CYS A 356 -14.75 7.92 -6.42
CA CYS A 356 -13.76 6.88 -6.72
C CYS A 356 -13.72 5.77 -5.67
N TYR A 357 -14.13 6.08 -4.44
CA TYR A 357 -13.88 5.23 -3.29
C TYR A 357 -15.17 4.59 -2.75
N VAL A 358 -15.03 3.45 -2.07
CA VAL A 358 -16.16 2.80 -1.38
C VAL A 358 -16.86 3.75 -0.39
N HIS A 359 -16.11 4.69 0.20
CA HIS A 359 -16.62 5.74 1.10
C HIS A 359 -17.55 6.76 0.44
N ASP A 360 -17.47 6.89 -0.89
CA ASP A 360 -18.21 7.87 -1.69
C ASP A 360 -19.44 7.28 -2.39
N MET A 361 -19.58 5.95 -2.39
CA MET A 361 -20.67 5.25 -3.06
C MET A 361 -22.05 5.77 -2.64
N ALA A 362 -22.90 6.00 -3.64
CA ALA A 362 -24.27 6.45 -3.47
C ALA A 362 -25.20 5.53 -4.28
N LEU A 363 -25.72 4.49 -3.64
CA LEU A 363 -26.73 3.62 -4.23
C LEU A 363 -28.13 4.16 -3.90
N PRO A 364 -29.15 3.93 -4.75
CA PRO A 364 -30.52 4.31 -4.45
C PRO A 364 -31.00 3.71 -3.12
N GLY A 365 -31.51 4.56 -2.22
CA GLY A 365 -32.02 4.14 -0.92
C GLY A 365 -30.95 3.67 0.08
N ILE A 366 -29.68 4.02 -0.13
CA ILE A 366 -28.58 3.66 0.77
C ILE A 366 -28.81 4.19 2.19
N VAL A 367 -28.54 3.34 3.18
CA VAL A 367 -28.60 3.66 4.60
C VAL A 367 -27.21 3.53 5.21
N HIS A 368 -26.98 4.13 6.38
CA HIS A 368 -25.65 4.23 6.97
C HIS A 368 -25.51 3.38 8.22
N GLY A 369 -24.46 2.57 8.25
CA GLY A 369 -24.10 1.69 9.35
C GLY A 369 -22.91 2.22 10.18
N ARG A 370 -22.97 2.03 11.49
CA ARG A 370 -21.83 2.20 12.41
C ARG A 370 -21.79 1.04 13.40
N ILE A 371 -20.60 0.52 13.66
CA ILE A 371 -20.36 -0.50 14.67
C ILE A 371 -20.02 0.13 16.03
N VAL A 372 -20.24 -0.62 17.09
CA VAL A 372 -19.70 -0.35 18.43
C VAL A 372 -18.84 -1.55 18.81
N ARG A 373 -17.52 -1.38 18.76
CA ARG A 373 -16.58 -2.43 19.13
C ARG A 373 -16.51 -2.63 20.64
N PRO A 374 -16.20 -3.85 21.12
CA PRO A 374 -15.79 -4.06 22.50
C PRO A 374 -14.58 -3.18 22.85
N PRO A 375 -14.41 -2.76 24.12
CA PRO A 375 -13.28 -1.94 24.55
C PRO A 375 -11.95 -2.72 24.62
N ALA A 376 -12.00 -4.06 24.61
CA ALA A 376 -10.85 -4.95 24.57
C ALA A 376 -11.21 -6.27 23.87
N TYR A 377 -10.22 -7.03 23.41
CA TYR A 377 -10.44 -8.23 22.57
C TYR A 377 -11.32 -9.30 23.22
N ASP A 378 -11.16 -9.53 24.51
CA ASP A 378 -11.90 -10.56 25.26
C ASP A 378 -13.06 -9.99 26.08
N ALA A 379 -13.34 -8.68 25.95
CA ALA A 379 -14.39 -8.02 26.72
C ALA A 379 -15.76 -8.65 26.42
N GLN A 380 -16.51 -8.92 27.49
CA GLN A 380 -17.84 -9.51 27.44
C GLN A 380 -18.90 -8.43 27.66
N LEU A 381 -19.95 -8.45 26.83
CA LEU A 381 -21.05 -7.50 26.96
C LEU A 381 -21.96 -7.92 28.11
N VAL A 382 -22.10 -7.07 29.13
CA VAL A 382 -22.97 -7.29 30.29
C VAL A 382 -24.39 -6.79 29.99
N SER A 383 -24.51 -5.55 29.51
CA SER A 383 -25.80 -4.93 29.18
C SER A 383 -25.63 -3.77 28.21
N VAL A 384 -26.69 -3.41 27.49
CA VAL A 384 -26.72 -2.24 26.59
C VAL A 384 -28.15 -1.71 26.46
N ALA A 385 -28.32 -0.39 26.37
CA ALA A 385 -29.63 0.28 26.28
C ALA A 385 -30.16 0.41 24.84
N GLU A 386 -30.55 -0.71 24.22
CA GLU A 386 -30.96 -0.75 22.80
C GLU A 386 -32.21 0.09 22.49
N THR A 387 -33.19 0.11 23.40
CA THR A 387 -34.48 0.80 23.17
C THR A 387 -34.32 2.32 23.10
N ALA A 388 -33.46 2.89 23.94
CA ALA A 388 -33.23 4.34 23.94
C ALA A 388 -32.60 4.80 22.62
N VAL A 389 -31.61 4.05 22.13
CA VAL A 389 -30.94 4.35 20.85
C VAL A 389 -31.88 4.15 19.66
N SER A 390 -32.73 3.12 19.70
CA SER A 390 -33.70 2.84 18.63
C SER A 390 -34.75 3.95 18.43
N GLN A 391 -34.94 4.82 19.42
CA GLN A 391 -35.88 5.94 19.37
C GLN A 391 -35.23 7.26 18.90
N MET A 392 -33.91 7.27 18.66
CA MET A 392 -33.22 8.46 18.18
C MET A 392 -33.65 8.79 16.73
N PRO A 393 -33.68 10.08 16.35
CA PRO A 393 -34.09 10.50 15.01
C PRO A 393 -33.30 9.83 13.89
N GLY A 394 -34.01 9.27 12.91
CA GLY A 394 -33.44 8.62 11.72
C GLY A 394 -32.79 7.26 11.96
N VAL A 395 -32.80 6.73 13.20
CA VAL A 395 -32.36 5.36 13.46
C VAL A 395 -33.38 4.38 12.89
N ILE A 396 -32.90 3.50 12.01
CA ILE A 396 -33.70 2.46 11.37
C ILE A 396 -33.68 1.20 12.23
N LYS A 397 -32.51 0.82 12.75
CA LYS A 397 -32.33 -0.41 13.53
C LYS A 397 -31.07 -0.37 14.39
N VAL A 398 -31.19 -0.83 15.63
CA VAL A 398 -30.06 -1.27 16.44
C VAL A 398 -29.89 -2.78 16.20
N VAL A 399 -28.68 -3.22 15.86
CA VAL A 399 -28.36 -4.62 15.57
C VAL A 399 -27.50 -5.17 16.70
N ARG A 400 -27.97 -6.24 17.33
CA ARG A 400 -27.25 -7.02 18.32
C ARG A 400 -27.24 -8.50 17.94
N ASP A 401 -26.04 -9.09 17.87
CA ASP A 401 -25.81 -10.53 17.71
C ASP A 401 -24.70 -10.92 18.68
N GLY A 402 -25.06 -11.50 19.84
CA GLY A 402 -24.11 -11.72 20.94
C GLY A 402 -23.54 -10.42 21.50
N ARG A 403 -22.22 -10.23 21.35
CA ARG A 403 -21.49 -8.99 21.68
C ARG A 403 -21.16 -8.12 20.45
N PHE A 404 -21.65 -8.49 19.27
CA PHE A 404 -21.64 -7.61 18.10
C PHE A 404 -22.73 -6.55 18.25
N LEU A 405 -22.35 -5.27 18.25
CA LEU A 405 -23.26 -4.14 18.36
C LEU A 405 -23.07 -3.21 17.17
N ALA A 406 -24.18 -2.75 16.59
CA ALA A 406 -24.17 -1.78 15.51
C ALA A 406 -25.50 -1.02 15.42
N VAL A 407 -25.49 0.08 14.68
CA VAL A 407 -26.67 0.90 14.37
C VAL A 407 -26.76 1.13 12.86
N ILE A 408 -28.00 1.21 12.37
CA ILE A 408 -28.34 1.57 10.99
C ILE A 408 -29.24 2.80 11.06
N ALA A 409 -28.91 3.85 10.32
CA ALA A 409 -29.67 5.09 10.25
C ALA A 409 -29.82 5.60 8.81
N GLU A 410 -30.73 6.54 8.60
CA GLU A 410 -30.99 7.17 7.31
C GLU A 410 -29.84 8.05 6.83
N ARG A 411 -29.13 8.71 7.76
CA ARG A 411 -28.02 9.63 7.46
C ARG A 411 -26.74 9.22 8.17
N GLU A 412 -25.60 9.64 7.61
CA GLU A 412 -24.28 9.26 8.11
C GLU A 412 -24.01 9.76 9.54
N GLU A 413 -24.32 11.03 9.81
CA GLU A 413 -24.17 11.66 11.12
C GLU A 413 -25.13 11.08 12.17
N GLN A 414 -26.33 10.68 11.77
CA GLN A 414 -27.30 10.03 12.67
C GLN A 414 -26.79 8.66 13.13
N ALA A 415 -26.24 7.86 12.20
CA ALA A 415 -25.60 6.59 12.56
C ALA A 415 -24.40 6.81 13.49
N MET A 416 -23.64 7.89 13.29
CA MET A 416 -22.55 8.32 14.16
C MET A 416 -23.04 8.55 15.60
N TRP A 417 -24.04 9.42 15.79
CA TRP A 417 -24.55 9.82 17.10
C TRP A 417 -25.23 8.66 17.82
N ALA A 418 -25.97 7.84 17.07
CA ALA A 418 -26.61 6.65 17.62
C ALA A 418 -25.56 5.61 18.09
N ALA A 419 -24.46 5.44 17.36
CA ALA A 419 -23.37 4.55 17.79
C ALA A 419 -22.65 5.07 19.04
N ASP A 420 -22.42 6.38 19.14
CA ASP A 420 -21.82 6.98 20.34
C ASP A 420 -22.71 6.78 21.56
N THR A 421 -24.01 7.07 21.41
CA THR A 421 -25.00 6.84 22.48
C THR A 421 -25.05 5.36 22.86
N LEU A 422 -25.01 4.45 21.88
CA LEU A 422 -24.98 3.00 22.13
C LEU A 422 -23.71 2.58 22.89
N ARG A 423 -22.55 3.13 22.53
CA ARG A 423 -21.26 2.87 23.18
C ARG A 423 -21.25 3.34 24.63
N GLU A 424 -21.72 4.56 24.90
CA GLU A 424 -21.81 5.15 26.25
C GLU A 424 -22.72 4.35 27.18
N ASN A 425 -23.74 3.67 26.62
CA ASN A 425 -24.70 2.87 27.38
C ASN A 425 -24.36 1.37 27.39
N ALA A 426 -23.25 0.95 26.76
CA ALA A 426 -22.80 -0.43 26.77
C ALA A 426 -21.89 -0.68 27.98
N VAL A 427 -22.25 -1.66 28.81
CA VAL A 427 -21.49 -2.10 29.97
C VAL A 427 -20.72 -3.36 29.62
N TRP A 428 -19.41 -3.31 29.79
CA TRP A 428 -18.49 -4.38 29.45
C TRP A 428 -17.75 -4.90 30.69
N ASP A 429 -17.55 -6.21 30.76
CA ASP A 429 -16.60 -6.84 31.68
C ASP A 429 -15.30 -7.14 30.93
N ASN A 430 -14.16 -6.70 31.46
CA ASN A 430 -12.84 -6.91 30.86
C ASN A 430 -11.87 -7.50 31.88
N GLN A 431 -11.47 -8.75 31.65
CA GLN A 431 -10.65 -9.53 32.58
C GLN A 431 -9.19 -9.70 32.12
N THR A 432 -8.91 -9.61 30.82
CA THR A 432 -7.57 -9.84 30.26
C THR A 432 -6.73 -8.56 30.28
N LYS A 433 -5.47 -8.67 30.73
CA LYS A 433 -4.50 -7.58 30.69
C LYS A 433 -3.45 -7.80 29.61
N LEU A 434 -3.14 -6.75 28.86
CA LEU A 434 -1.98 -6.73 27.98
C LEU A 434 -0.67 -6.73 28.80
N PRO A 435 0.47 -7.15 28.22
CA PRO A 435 1.77 -7.06 28.90
C PRO A 435 2.14 -5.60 29.22
N GLU A 436 3.07 -5.40 30.14
CA GLU A 436 3.66 -4.07 30.38
C GLU A 436 4.39 -3.60 29.10
N PRO A 437 4.11 -2.40 28.57
CA PRO A 437 4.67 -1.95 27.29
C PRO A 437 6.20 -1.94 27.24
N GLU A 438 6.85 -1.59 28.34
CA GLU A 438 8.31 -1.54 28.48
C GLU A 438 8.94 -2.94 28.42
N LYS A 439 8.16 -3.97 28.73
CA LYS A 439 8.58 -5.39 28.71
C LYS A 439 8.14 -6.12 27.45
N LEU A 440 7.72 -5.41 26.39
CA LEU A 440 7.22 -6.03 25.15
C LEU A 440 8.17 -7.10 24.59
N PHE A 441 9.46 -6.77 24.47
CA PHE A 441 10.45 -7.66 23.89
C PHE A 441 10.85 -8.80 24.82
N ASP A 442 10.97 -8.53 26.12
CA ASP A 442 11.20 -9.56 27.14
C ASP A 442 10.03 -10.55 27.18
N HIS A 443 8.81 -10.05 27.09
CA HIS A 443 7.61 -10.86 26.99
C HIS A 443 7.67 -11.78 25.76
N LEU A 444 7.93 -11.22 24.56
CA LEU A 444 8.08 -12.00 23.32
C LEU A 444 9.13 -13.11 23.45
N LEU A 445 10.32 -12.80 23.98
CA LEU A 445 11.42 -13.77 24.14
C LEU A 445 11.14 -14.84 25.20
N SER A 446 10.23 -14.58 26.14
CA SER A 446 9.85 -15.53 27.21
C SER A 446 8.72 -16.48 26.82
N GLN A 447 7.99 -16.20 25.74
CA GLN A 447 6.87 -17.03 25.32
C GLN A 447 7.33 -18.32 24.62
N PRO A 448 6.53 -19.40 24.66
CA PRO A 448 6.79 -20.59 23.87
C PRO A 448 6.84 -20.27 22.37
N SER A 449 7.88 -20.75 21.70
CA SER A 449 8.06 -20.62 20.25
C SER A 449 8.01 -21.98 19.54
N GLN A 450 7.68 -21.92 18.24
CA GLN A 450 7.87 -23.01 17.30
C GLN A 450 9.08 -22.68 16.44
N ASP A 451 10.14 -23.45 16.61
CA ASP A 451 11.44 -23.15 16.02
C ASP A 451 11.62 -23.88 14.69
N SER A 452 12.22 -23.22 13.70
CA SER A 452 12.50 -23.82 12.39
C SER A 452 13.80 -23.26 11.81
N LEU A 453 14.63 -24.14 11.25
CA LEU A 453 15.79 -23.74 10.45
C LEU A 453 15.31 -23.18 9.11
N VAL A 454 15.92 -22.09 8.65
CA VAL A 454 15.71 -21.52 7.31
C VAL A 454 16.88 -21.90 6.42
N VAL A 455 16.58 -22.65 5.35
CA VAL A 455 17.54 -23.09 4.33
C VAL A 455 17.12 -22.52 2.99
N ASP A 456 18.01 -21.79 2.33
CA ASP A 456 17.80 -21.16 1.02
C ASP A 456 16.45 -20.42 0.95
N GLY A 457 16.24 -19.53 1.91
CA GLY A 457 15.02 -18.72 2.04
C GLY A 457 13.76 -19.46 2.46
N THR A 458 13.80 -20.76 2.78
CA THR A 458 12.62 -21.55 3.17
C THR A 458 12.80 -22.17 4.56
N ALA A 459 11.82 -21.96 5.46
CA ALA A 459 11.79 -22.66 6.74
C ALA A 459 11.48 -24.15 6.53
N ILE A 460 12.22 -25.02 7.21
CA ILE A 460 12.03 -26.47 7.18
C ILE A 460 11.66 -27.00 8.57
N SER A 461 10.99 -28.16 8.61
CA SER A 461 10.52 -28.76 9.86
C SER A 461 11.61 -29.44 10.69
N GLU A 462 12.88 -29.32 10.29
CA GLU A 462 14.00 -29.89 11.02
C GLU A 462 14.34 -29.05 12.26
N PRO A 463 14.67 -29.69 13.40
CA PRO A 463 15.14 -28.96 14.58
C PRO A 463 16.37 -28.13 14.24
N PRO A 464 16.45 -26.86 14.66
CA PRO A 464 17.59 -26.02 14.36
C PRO A 464 18.86 -26.55 15.07
N PRO A 465 20.03 -26.51 14.42
CA PRO A 465 21.31 -26.79 15.08
C PRO A 465 21.62 -25.72 16.15
N PRO A 466 22.58 -25.95 17.06
CA PRO A 466 23.11 -24.88 17.90
C PRO A 466 23.77 -23.76 17.06
N PRO A 467 23.97 -22.55 17.61
CA PRO A 467 24.73 -21.50 16.95
C PRO A 467 26.09 -22.01 16.45
N ILE A 468 26.52 -21.53 15.28
CA ILE A 468 27.85 -21.81 14.74
C ILE A 468 28.89 -21.36 15.78
N ALA A 469 29.83 -22.24 16.11
CA ALA A 469 30.92 -21.91 17.01
C ALA A 469 31.86 -20.90 16.35
N ILE A 470 32.42 -19.99 17.15
CA ILE A 470 33.38 -18.99 16.66
C ILE A 470 34.55 -19.72 15.98
N PRO A 471 34.84 -19.43 14.70
CA PRO A 471 35.95 -20.07 13.99
C PRO A 471 37.31 -19.80 14.62
N ASP A 472 38.23 -20.77 14.56
CA ASP A 472 39.59 -20.63 15.12
C ASP A 472 40.40 -19.49 14.47
N ASP A 473 40.08 -19.14 13.22
CA ASP A 473 40.70 -18.06 12.45
C ASP A 473 39.94 -16.71 12.54
N ALA A 474 38.96 -16.60 13.44
CA ALA A 474 38.25 -15.36 13.70
C ALA A 474 39.18 -14.32 14.33
N ALA A 475 39.46 -13.23 13.61
CA ALA A 475 40.16 -12.07 14.12
C ALA A 475 39.25 -11.18 15.00
N GLN A 476 37.97 -11.07 14.63
CA GLN A 476 36.96 -10.34 15.38
C GLN A 476 35.61 -11.07 15.29
N THR A 477 34.83 -11.07 16.36
CA THR A 477 33.43 -11.57 16.37
C THR A 477 32.53 -10.50 16.94
N LEU A 478 31.46 -10.17 16.22
CA LEU A 478 30.46 -9.19 16.63
C LEU A 478 29.16 -9.89 16.98
N GLN A 479 28.41 -9.29 17.90
CA GLN A 479 27.06 -9.71 18.27
C GLN A 479 26.17 -8.48 18.45
N ALA A 480 24.94 -8.55 17.96
CA ALA A 480 23.97 -7.46 18.07
C ALA A 480 22.54 -8.00 18.16
N ALA A 481 21.65 -7.22 18.79
CA ALA A 481 20.21 -7.46 18.79
C ALA A 481 19.48 -6.22 18.26
N TYR A 482 18.47 -6.43 17.43
CA TYR A 482 17.67 -5.40 16.78
C TYR A 482 16.19 -5.60 17.10
N PHE A 483 15.46 -4.50 17.30
CA PHE A 483 14.13 -4.53 17.90
C PHE A 483 13.15 -3.72 17.07
N ARG A 484 12.04 -4.35 16.70
CA ARG A 484 10.93 -3.73 15.95
C ARG A 484 9.65 -3.80 16.78
N PRO A 485 8.97 -2.66 17.05
CA PRO A 485 7.69 -2.67 17.75
C PRO A 485 6.51 -2.99 16.80
N TYR A 486 5.30 -3.00 17.35
CA TYR A 486 4.08 -3.06 16.54
C TYR A 486 3.88 -1.78 15.73
N HIS A 487 3.44 -1.92 14.47
CA HIS A 487 3.11 -0.80 13.57
C HIS A 487 1.69 -0.98 13.00
N MET A 488 1.02 0.14 12.74
CA MET A 488 -0.28 0.18 12.05
C MET A 488 -0.13 0.28 10.54
N HIS A 489 -1.13 -0.21 9.80
CA HIS A 489 -1.29 0.16 8.39
C HIS A 489 -1.60 1.64 8.31
N ALA A 490 -2.44 2.13 9.24
CA ALA A 490 -2.85 3.53 9.37
C ALA A 490 -3.37 4.07 8.03
N SER A 491 -4.35 3.37 7.45
CA SER A 491 -5.07 3.85 6.27
C SER A 491 -5.64 5.25 6.50
N LEU A 492 -5.62 6.12 5.48
CA LEU A 492 -5.93 7.54 5.67
C LEU A 492 -7.38 7.78 6.14
N SER A 493 -8.31 6.97 5.66
CA SER A 493 -9.67 6.85 6.18
C SER A 493 -9.84 5.46 6.82
N PRO A 494 -10.69 5.31 7.86
CA PRO A 494 -11.06 4.02 8.40
C PRO A 494 -11.66 3.09 7.36
N SER A 495 -11.61 1.80 7.63
CA SER A 495 -12.15 0.77 6.77
C SER A 495 -13.66 0.94 6.56
N ALA A 496 -14.10 0.71 5.33
CA ALA A 496 -15.49 0.84 4.92
C ALA A 496 -15.90 -0.27 3.93
N ALA A 497 -17.20 -0.52 3.84
CA ALA A 497 -17.79 -1.38 2.82
C ALA A 497 -19.25 -0.97 2.56
N VAL A 498 -19.77 -1.33 1.39
CA VAL A 498 -21.20 -1.28 1.10
C VAL A 498 -21.68 -2.71 0.89
N ALA A 499 -22.84 -3.07 1.43
CA ALA A 499 -23.43 -4.38 1.18
C ALA A 499 -24.94 -4.27 0.90
N GLN A 500 -25.47 -5.16 0.06
CA GLN A 500 -26.89 -5.23 -0.25
C GLN A 500 -27.31 -6.68 -0.45
N LEU A 501 -28.40 -7.09 0.21
CA LEU A 501 -29.04 -8.39 0.04
C LEU A 501 -30.38 -8.22 -0.68
N VAL A 502 -30.52 -8.80 -1.87
CA VAL A 502 -31.76 -8.82 -2.68
C VAL A 502 -31.96 -10.22 -3.22
N ASP A 503 -33.15 -10.80 -3.04
CA ASP A 503 -33.49 -12.13 -3.57
C ASP A 503 -32.44 -13.22 -3.26
N ASP A 504 -31.99 -13.25 -2.00
CA ASP A 504 -30.93 -14.13 -1.49
C ASP A 504 -29.54 -13.94 -2.12
N GLN A 505 -29.35 -12.90 -2.95
CA GLN A 505 -28.07 -12.50 -3.52
C GLN A 505 -27.46 -11.36 -2.71
N LEU A 506 -26.32 -11.64 -2.09
CA LEU A 506 -25.54 -10.66 -1.34
C LEU A 506 -24.44 -10.08 -2.24
N THR A 507 -24.50 -8.77 -2.52
CA THR A 507 -23.38 -8.05 -3.14
C THR A 507 -22.66 -7.21 -2.08
N VAL A 508 -21.32 -7.30 -2.04
CA VAL A 508 -20.46 -6.54 -1.14
C VAL A 508 -19.41 -5.78 -1.93
N TRP A 509 -19.43 -4.45 -1.83
CA TRP A 509 -18.37 -3.57 -2.33
C TRP A 509 -17.36 -3.29 -1.22
N SER A 510 -16.10 -3.66 -1.42
CA SER A 510 -15.05 -3.55 -0.41
C SER A 510 -13.73 -3.11 -1.04
N HIS A 511 -12.87 -2.46 -0.25
CA HIS A 511 -11.48 -2.14 -0.63
C HIS A 511 -10.50 -3.28 -0.26
N SER A 512 -11.02 -4.50 -0.07
CA SER A 512 -10.24 -5.70 0.20
C SER A 512 -9.24 -6.01 -0.91
N GLN A 513 -8.02 -6.41 -0.52
CA GLN A 513 -7.02 -6.91 -1.47
C GLN A 513 -7.32 -8.33 -2.01
N GLY A 514 -8.29 -9.04 -1.44
CA GLY A 514 -8.50 -10.47 -1.65
C GLY A 514 -9.96 -10.85 -1.77
N VAL A 515 -10.69 -10.24 -2.70
CA VAL A 515 -12.14 -10.39 -2.86
C VAL A 515 -12.61 -11.85 -3.01
N GLY A 516 -11.84 -12.71 -3.70
CA GLY A 516 -12.18 -14.12 -3.85
C GLY A 516 -12.13 -14.89 -2.53
N LEU A 517 -11.10 -14.67 -1.69
CA LEU A 517 -11.05 -15.28 -0.35
C LEU A 517 -12.15 -14.73 0.56
N LEU A 518 -12.42 -13.43 0.45
CA LEU A 518 -13.44 -12.75 1.22
C LEU A 518 -14.85 -13.27 0.90
N GLN A 519 -15.14 -13.52 -0.38
CA GLN A 519 -16.41 -14.13 -0.83
C GLN A 519 -16.69 -15.43 -0.10
N PHE A 520 -15.77 -16.39 -0.17
CA PHE A 520 -15.94 -17.70 0.49
C PHE A 520 -16.04 -17.57 2.02
N THR A 521 -15.29 -16.65 2.62
CA THR A 521 -15.29 -16.48 4.07
C THR A 521 -16.58 -15.80 4.56
N ILE A 522 -17.11 -14.81 3.84
CA ILE A 522 -18.42 -14.22 4.14
C ILE A 522 -19.53 -15.26 3.97
N ALA A 523 -19.50 -16.03 2.88
CA ALA A 523 -20.46 -17.11 2.64
C ALA A 523 -20.46 -18.14 3.80
N GLN A 524 -19.28 -18.56 4.26
CA GLN A 524 -19.14 -19.45 5.42
C GLN A 524 -19.75 -18.85 6.69
N VAL A 525 -19.43 -17.58 7.02
CA VAL A 525 -19.94 -16.95 8.25
C VAL A 525 -21.46 -16.79 8.19
N LEU A 526 -22.02 -16.45 7.03
CA LEU A 526 -23.46 -16.25 6.85
C LEU A 526 -24.24 -17.53 6.55
N ALA A 527 -23.55 -18.66 6.42
CA ALA A 527 -24.12 -19.93 5.96
C ALA A 527 -24.88 -19.79 4.62
N MET A 528 -24.28 -19.05 3.68
CA MET A 528 -24.77 -18.89 2.31
C MET A 528 -23.94 -19.73 1.35
N GLU A 529 -24.53 -20.09 0.20
CA GLU A 529 -23.75 -20.64 -0.92
C GLU A 529 -22.80 -19.57 -1.48
N PRO A 530 -21.54 -19.89 -1.81
CA PRO A 530 -20.59 -18.92 -2.35
C PRO A 530 -21.07 -18.18 -3.60
N ASP A 531 -21.83 -18.85 -4.47
CA ASP A 531 -22.38 -18.26 -5.70
C ASP A 531 -23.46 -17.20 -5.43
N ASN A 532 -24.06 -17.21 -4.23
CA ASN A 532 -25.01 -16.19 -3.78
C ASN A 532 -24.31 -14.99 -3.13
N VAL A 533 -22.97 -14.98 -3.08
CA VAL A 533 -22.17 -13.88 -2.57
C VAL A 533 -21.29 -13.35 -3.69
N ARG A 534 -21.44 -12.07 -4.03
CA ARG A 534 -20.56 -11.37 -4.97
C ARG A 534 -19.77 -10.30 -4.23
N VAL A 535 -18.44 -10.32 -4.38
CA VAL A 535 -17.57 -9.30 -3.81
C VAL A 535 -16.91 -8.51 -4.93
N ILE A 536 -17.10 -7.18 -4.90
CA ILE A 536 -16.61 -6.25 -5.91
C ILE A 536 -15.58 -5.34 -5.25
N HIS A 537 -14.36 -5.36 -5.76
CA HIS A 537 -13.35 -4.42 -5.30
C HIS A 537 -13.71 -2.99 -5.71
N THR A 538 -13.79 -2.11 -4.73
CA THR A 538 -13.94 -0.65 -4.92
C THR A 538 -12.80 0.03 -4.19
N GLU A 539 -12.17 1.02 -4.79
CA GLU A 539 -10.94 1.62 -4.24
C GLU A 539 -11.16 2.17 -2.82
N GLY A 540 -10.13 2.07 -1.99
CA GLY A 540 -10.11 2.57 -0.62
C GLY A 540 -9.03 3.61 -0.38
N SER A 541 -8.87 4.04 0.86
CA SER A 541 -7.90 5.03 1.30
C SER A 541 -6.47 4.47 1.52
N GLY A 542 -6.06 3.54 0.65
CA GLY A 542 -4.84 2.74 0.80
C GLY A 542 -5.01 1.61 1.83
N CYS A 543 -4.37 0.46 1.59
CA CYS A 543 -4.47 -0.72 2.46
C CYS A 543 -3.14 -1.15 3.10
N TYR A 544 -2.03 -1.10 2.35
CA TYR A 544 -0.68 -1.39 2.84
C TYR A 544 -0.50 -2.80 3.46
N GLY A 545 -1.38 -3.73 3.12
CA GLY A 545 -1.49 -5.03 3.77
C GLY A 545 -2.94 -5.34 4.17
N HIS A 546 -3.10 -6.25 5.12
CA HIS A 546 -4.39 -6.64 5.67
C HIS A 546 -4.84 -5.62 6.73
N ASN A 547 -5.35 -4.46 6.32
CA ASN A 547 -6.05 -3.56 7.23
C ASN A 547 -7.47 -4.08 7.55
N GLY A 548 -8.33 -3.27 8.15
CA GLY A 548 -9.71 -3.65 8.50
C GLY A 548 -10.69 -3.86 7.33
N ALA A 549 -10.26 -3.85 6.05
CA ALA A 549 -11.14 -3.92 4.89
C ALA A 549 -12.04 -5.18 4.87
N ASP A 550 -11.45 -6.33 5.18
CA ASP A 550 -12.15 -7.63 5.18
C ASP A 550 -13.17 -7.67 6.32
N ASP A 551 -12.80 -7.12 7.48
CA ASP A 551 -13.66 -7.05 8.66
C ASP A 551 -14.86 -6.10 8.44
N ALA A 552 -14.61 -4.93 7.85
CA ALA A 552 -15.66 -3.97 7.48
C ALA A 552 -16.63 -4.55 6.44
N ALA A 553 -16.15 -5.41 5.54
CA ALA A 553 -17.02 -6.11 4.59
C ALA A 553 -17.99 -7.07 5.27
N LEU A 554 -17.53 -7.84 6.28
CA LEU A 554 -18.42 -8.70 7.05
C LEU A 554 -19.40 -7.89 7.91
N ASP A 555 -18.92 -6.83 8.56
CA ASP A 555 -19.79 -5.93 9.32
C ASP A 555 -20.92 -5.38 8.42
N ALA A 556 -20.61 -4.92 7.21
CA ALA A 556 -21.60 -4.41 6.25
C ALA A 556 -22.59 -5.50 5.81
N ALA A 557 -22.08 -6.71 5.53
CA ALA A 557 -22.91 -7.84 5.14
C ALA A 557 -23.91 -8.24 6.23
N LEU A 558 -23.47 -8.30 7.50
CA LEU A 558 -24.36 -8.57 8.63
C LEU A 558 -25.47 -7.51 8.76
N LEU A 559 -25.14 -6.23 8.53
CA LEU A 559 -26.14 -5.16 8.53
C LEU A 559 -27.11 -5.26 7.34
N ALA A 560 -26.62 -5.60 6.14
CA ALA A 560 -27.48 -5.82 4.98
C ALA A 560 -28.45 -6.98 5.20
N CYS A 561 -28.02 -8.07 5.83
CA CYS A 561 -28.91 -9.16 6.26
C CYS A 561 -29.96 -8.70 7.29
N ALA A 562 -29.64 -7.69 8.11
CA ALA A 562 -30.57 -7.15 9.10
C ALA A 562 -31.64 -6.21 8.50
N VAL A 563 -31.42 -5.68 7.29
CA VAL A 563 -32.37 -4.83 6.54
C VAL A 563 -32.41 -5.19 5.04
N PRO A 564 -32.88 -6.41 4.67
CA PRO A 564 -32.88 -6.85 3.27
C PRO A 564 -33.57 -5.86 2.32
N GLY A 565 -33.07 -5.77 1.09
CA GLY A 565 -33.53 -4.84 0.06
C GLY A 565 -32.85 -3.46 0.09
N LYS A 566 -32.32 -3.02 1.25
CA LYS A 566 -31.63 -1.72 1.38
C LYS A 566 -30.10 -1.89 1.27
N PRO A 567 -29.40 -1.08 0.46
CA PRO A 567 -27.94 -1.05 0.51
C PRO A 567 -27.48 -0.36 1.80
N VAL A 568 -26.48 -0.92 2.49
CA VAL A 568 -25.93 -0.40 3.74
C VAL A 568 -24.48 0.05 3.53
N SER A 569 -24.19 1.34 3.72
CA SER A 569 -22.83 1.90 3.76
C SER A 569 -22.30 1.86 5.19
N LEU A 570 -21.35 0.96 5.45
CA LEU A 570 -20.65 0.88 6.71
C LEU A 570 -19.29 1.58 6.63
N LYS A 571 -18.98 2.41 7.63
CA LYS A 571 -17.63 2.96 7.83
C LYS A 571 -17.27 2.84 9.30
N TRP A 572 -16.03 2.42 9.57
CA TRP A 572 -15.46 2.46 10.91
C TRP A 572 -15.16 3.91 11.34
N ARG A 573 -14.99 4.13 12.64
CA ARG A 573 -14.38 5.37 13.14
C ARG A 573 -12.85 5.23 13.19
N ARG A 574 -12.15 6.36 13.32
CA ARG A 574 -10.68 6.39 13.48
C ARG A 574 -10.24 5.59 14.70
N GLU A 575 -10.93 5.77 15.83
CA GLU A 575 -10.70 4.99 17.04
C GLU A 575 -10.87 3.49 16.80
N ASP A 576 -11.89 3.06 16.06
CA ASP A 576 -12.15 1.65 15.78
C ASP A 576 -11.04 1.08 14.89
N GLU A 577 -10.63 1.79 13.83
CA GLU A 577 -9.51 1.36 12.96
C GLU A 577 -8.23 1.20 13.78
N HIS A 578 -7.81 2.24 14.50
CA HIS A 578 -6.54 2.22 15.22
C HIS A 578 -6.50 1.20 16.36
N THR A 579 -7.64 0.81 16.93
CA THR A 579 -7.69 -0.18 18.02
C THR A 579 -7.98 -1.61 17.57
N TRP A 580 -8.51 -1.81 16.35
CA TRP A 580 -8.94 -3.14 15.87
C TRP A 580 -8.37 -3.57 14.52
N GLU A 581 -7.72 -2.71 13.75
CA GLU A 581 -6.93 -3.16 12.60
C GLU A 581 -5.88 -4.17 13.08
N PRO A 582 -5.58 -5.22 12.31
CA PRO A 582 -4.56 -6.16 12.73
C PRO A 582 -3.19 -5.56 12.43
N TYR A 583 -2.32 -5.42 13.43
CA TYR A 583 -1.05 -4.71 13.30
C TYR A 583 0.05 -5.52 12.59
N GLY A 584 1.05 -4.81 12.07
CA GLY A 584 2.37 -5.40 11.83
C GLY A 584 3.03 -5.76 13.17
N THR A 585 3.46 -7.01 13.32
CA THR A 585 3.93 -7.58 14.60
C THR A 585 5.24 -6.99 15.15
N ALA A 586 5.46 -7.08 16.47
CA ALA A 586 6.78 -6.88 17.07
C ALA A 586 7.75 -8.02 16.72
N MET A 587 9.06 -7.72 16.66
CA MET A 587 10.13 -8.68 16.33
C MET A 587 11.43 -8.40 17.10
N VAL A 588 12.21 -9.45 17.35
CA VAL A 588 13.60 -9.39 17.83
C VAL A 588 14.48 -10.21 16.89
N MET A 589 15.54 -9.60 16.37
CA MET A 589 16.56 -10.29 15.56
C MET A 589 17.89 -10.25 16.30
N LYS A 590 18.51 -11.42 16.53
CA LYS A 590 19.84 -11.54 17.13
C LYS A 590 20.84 -12.02 16.08
N MET A 591 21.93 -11.29 15.95
CA MET A 591 22.98 -11.48 14.95
C MET A 591 24.31 -11.83 15.61
N GLN A 592 25.06 -12.72 14.99
CA GLN A 592 26.49 -12.94 15.28
C GLN A 592 27.22 -13.29 13.99
N ALA A 593 28.40 -12.72 13.79
CA ALA A 593 29.30 -13.08 12.70
C ALA A 593 30.74 -12.74 13.07
N SER A 594 31.67 -13.45 12.45
CA SER A 594 33.11 -13.26 12.63
C SER A 594 33.77 -12.80 11.34
N LEU A 595 34.85 -12.05 11.50
CA LEU A 595 35.74 -11.60 10.44
C LEU A 595 37.10 -12.27 10.63
N ASN A 596 37.71 -12.74 9.54
CA ASN A 596 39.10 -13.17 9.56
C ASN A 596 40.08 -11.98 9.48
N GLU A 597 41.39 -12.25 9.50
CA GLU A 597 42.44 -11.21 9.43
C GLU A 597 42.36 -10.30 8.19
N THR A 598 41.73 -10.77 7.10
CA THR A 598 41.54 -10.00 5.86
C THR A 598 40.22 -9.21 5.82
N GLY A 599 39.43 -9.26 6.90
CA GLY A 599 38.12 -8.61 6.99
C GLY A 599 37.03 -9.30 6.17
N HIS A 600 37.16 -10.59 5.85
CA HIS A 600 36.08 -11.37 5.22
C HIS A 600 35.21 -12.04 6.28
N ILE A 601 33.90 -12.09 6.03
CA ILE A 601 32.94 -12.79 6.90
C ILE A 601 33.14 -14.31 6.78
N THR A 602 33.30 -14.99 7.91
CA THR A 602 33.55 -16.45 7.95
C THR A 602 32.33 -17.26 8.37
N ASP A 603 31.48 -16.72 9.24
CA ASP A 603 30.26 -17.35 9.74
C ASP A 603 29.11 -16.33 9.92
N TRP A 604 27.88 -16.83 10.03
CA TRP A 604 26.69 -16.01 10.19
C TRP A 604 25.59 -16.73 10.96
N ASN A 605 25.25 -16.23 12.15
CA ASN A 605 24.10 -16.66 12.95
C ASN A 605 23.04 -15.55 12.96
N HIS A 606 21.79 -15.91 12.68
CA HIS A 606 20.63 -15.02 12.68
C HIS A 606 19.42 -15.73 13.32
N ASP A 607 19.04 -15.32 14.52
CA ASP A 607 17.85 -15.85 15.21
C ASP A 607 16.74 -14.79 15.26
N ILE A 608 15.52 -15.17 14.89
CA ILE A 608 14.38 -14.27 14.68
C ILE A 608 13.23 -14.70 15.58
N TRP A 609 12.80 -13.83 16.50
CA TRP A 609 11.55 -14.03 17.27
C TRP A 609 10.47 -13.09 16.73
N SER A 610 9.31 -13.65 16.42
CA SER A 610 8.17 -12.88 15.91
C SER A 610 6.83 -13.52 16.23
N TYR A 611 5.78 -12.71 16.34
CA TYR A 611 4.41 -13.20 16.26
C TYR A 611 3.98 -13.42 14.78
N PRO A 612 2.80 -14.00 14.50
CA PRO A 612 2.40 -14.29 13.13
C PRO A 612 2.24 -13.03 12.27
N HIS A 613 2.70 -13.14 11.02
CA HIS A 613 2.59 -12.09 9.99
C HIS A 613 1.41 -12.30 9.03
N SER A 614 0.59 -13.33 9.23
CA SER A 614 -0.57 -13.61 8.37
C SER A 614 -1.70 -14.22 9.17
N SER A 615 -2.80 -13.48 9.24
CA SER A 615 -4.08 -13.92 9.83
C SER A 615 -5.25 -13.55 8.93
N ARG A 616 -4.99 -13.32 7.63
CA ARG A 616 -6.05 -13.01 6.65
C ARG A 616 -7.13 -14.09 6.70
N PRO A 617 -8.41 -13.70 6.63
CA PRO A 617 -9.49 -14.67 6.64
C PRO A 617 -9.38 -15.64 5.46
N ARG A 618 -9.61 -16.92 5.75
CA ARG A 618 -9.68 -18.01 4.77
C ARG A 618 -10.86 -18.89 5.13
N PRO A 619 -11.59 -19.43 4.14
CA PRO A 619 -12.63 -20.41 4.41
C PRO A 619 -12.01 -21.69 4.97
N GLY A 620 -12.61 -22.27 6.01
CA GLY A 620 -12.13 -23.56 6.54
C GLY A 620 -12.69 -23.94 7.91
N GLY A 621 -13.30 -25.13 7.97
CA GLY A 621 -13.76 -25.75 9.22
C GLY A 621 -14.78 -24.91 9.98
N GLU A 622 -14.68 -24.94 11.31
CA GLU A 622 -15.53 -24.19 12.24
C GLU A 622 -14.83 -22.91 12.75
N THR A 623 -13.88 -22.35 11.99
CA THR A 623 -13.12 -21.14 12.37
C THR A 623 -13.30 -20.02 11.36
N SER A 624 -13.07 -18.77 11.76
CA SER A 624 -13.02 -17.64 10.83
C SER A 624 -12.04 -16.56 11.29
N GLY A 625 -11.30 -15.98 10.35
CA GLY A 625 -10.39 -14.85 10.61
C GLY A 625 -11.08 -13.47 10.61
N LEU A 626 -12.38 -13.41 10.29
CA LEU A 626 -13.13 -12.16 10.23
C LEU A 626 -13.58 -11.73 11.63
N LEU A 627 -13.27 -10.49 12.00
CA LEU A 627 -13.44 -9.97 13.35
C LEU A 627 -14.87 -10.10 13.89
N ALA A 628 -15.87 -9.69 13.11
CA ALA A 628 -17.26 -9.73 13.57
C ALA A 628 -17.74 -11.15 13.88
N SER A 629 -17.17 -12.18 13.25
CA SER A 629 -17.54 -13.58 13.49
C SER A 629 -17.24 -14.03 14.92
N TRP A 630 -16.30 -13.39 15.62
CA TRP A 630 -15.92 -13.69 17.01
C TRP A 630 -16.87 -13.03 18.03
N HIS A 631 -17.69 -12.10 17.56
CA HIS A 631 -18.57 -11.29 18.40
C HIS A 631 -20.01 -11.78 18.39
N ARG A 632 -20.37 -12.66 17.44
CA ARG A 632 -21.72 -13.21 17.29
C ARG A 632 -22.15 -14.06 18.48
N GLU A 633 -23.46 -14.24 18.63
CA GLU A 633 -24.04 -15.14 19.63
C GLU A 633 -23.58 -16.59 19.42
N ARG A 634 -23.40 -16.98 18.15
CA ARG A 634 -22.74 -18.24 17.75
C ARG A 634 -21.39 -17.90 17.13
N PRO A 635 -20.34 -17.70 17.94
CA PRO A 635 -19.06 -17.24 17.43
C PRO A 635 -18.35 -18.37 16.68
N LEU A 636 -17.66 -18.02 15.60
CA LEU A 636 -16.64 -18.89 15.00
C LEU A 636 -15.29 -18.56 15.65
N PRO A 637 -14.59 -19.52 16.29
CA PRO A 637 -13.28 -19.26 16.88
C PRO A 637 -12.23 -18.78 15.88
N LYS A 638 -11.20 -18.11 16.42
CA LYS A 638 -10.02 -17.68 15.66
C LYS A 638 -9.26 -18.91 15.15
N PRO A 639 -8.74 -18.91 13.90
CA PRO A 639 -7.83 -19.95 13.44
C PRO A 639 -6.54 -19.96 14.24
N GLU A 640 -6.05 -21.15 14.62
CA GLU A 640 -4.76 -21.31 15.30
C GLU A 640 -3.57 -20.99 14.36
N PRO A 641 -2.65 -20.09 14.75
CA PRO A 641 -1.47 -19.79 13.95
C PRO A 641 -0.52 -20.98 13.85
N ARG A 642 0.00 -21.23 12.64
CA ARG A 642 0.97 -22.30 12.36
C ARG A 642 2.14 -21.78 11.55
N PRO A 643 3.34 -22.39 11.66
CA PRO A 643 4.43 -22.15 10.74
C PRO A 643 3.99 -22.39 9.29
N ILE A 644 4.39 -21.49 8.40
CA ILE A 644 4.11 -21.59 6.96
C ILE A 644 5.45 -21.70 6.24
N PHE A 645 5.75 -22.86 5.67
CA PHE A 645 7.02 -23.20 5.02
C PHE A 645 7.08 -22.73 3.56
N GLY A 646 6.78 -21.45 3.31
CA GLY A 646 6.86 -20.84 1.98
C GLY A 646 8.20 -20.16 1.72
N TYR A 647 8.62 -20.04 0.46
CA TYR A 647 9.83 -19.28 0.12
C TYR A 647 9.71 -17.81 0.57
N HIS A 648 10.63 -17.34 1.42
CA HIS A 648 10.66 -16.03 2.07
C HIS A 648 9.27 -15.55 2.54
N PHE A 649 8.62 -16.38 3.34
CA PHE A 649 7.30 -16.11 3.88
C PHE A 649 7.36 -15.49 5.28
N GLY A 650 6.29 -14.79 5.68
CA GLY A 650 6.05 -14.40 7.06
C GLY A 650 7.18 -13.63 7.74
N ASP A 651 7.56 -14.15 8.91
CA ASP A 651 8.59 -13.71 9.84
C ASP A 651 10.01 -13.78 9.28
N TYR A 652 10.36 -14.84 8.53
CA TYR A 652 11.70 -15.02 7.95
C TYR A 652 11.84 -14.46 6.52
N ARG A 653 10.88 -13.64 6.06
CA ARG A 653 11.02 -12.97 4.77
C ARG A 653 12.31 -12.12 4.74
N ASN A 654 13.12 -12.29 3.70
CA ASN A 654 14.46 -11.69 3.56
C ASN A 654 15.44 -11.96 4.71
N ALA A 655 15.21 -12.98 5.55
CA ALA A 655 16.16 -13.38 6.59
C ALA A 655 17.46 -14.00 6.04
N ASP A 656 17.37 -14.58 4.84
CA ASP A 656 18.50 -15.11 4.09
C ASP A 656 19.16 -14.00 3.26
N PRO A 657 20.37 -13.53 3.63
CA PRO A 657 21.04 -12.45 2.92
C PRO A 657 21.56 -12.91 1.55
N LEU A 658 21.60 -11.99 0.57
CA LEU A 658 22.18 -12.26 -0.75
C LEU A 658 23.73 -12.29 -0.76
N TYR A 659 24.36 -11.99 0.37
CA TYR A 659 25.81 -12.02 0.51
C TYR A 659 26.34 -13.46 0.43
N ALA A 660 27.49 -13.62 -0.22
CA ALA A 660 28.20 -14.89 -0.30
C ALA A 660 28.91 -15.17 1.03
N LEU A 661 28.19 -15.84 1.93
CA LEU A 661 28.66 -16.21 3.27
C LEU A 661 29.14 -17.67 3.28
N PRO A 662 30.33 -17.99 3.82
CA PRO A 662 30.86 -19.36 3.80
C PRO A 662 29.99 -20.37 4.56
N GLN A 663 29.47 -19.96 5.71
CA GLN A 663 28.54 -20.74 6.52
C GLN A 663 27.48 -19.81 7.14
N LYS A 664 26.22 -20.24 7.13
CA LYS A 664 25.11 -19.49 7.71
C LYS A 664 24.15 -20.41 8.47
N ARG A 665 23.62 -19.92 9.58
CA ARG A 665 22.55 -20.52 10.38
C ARG A 665 21.49 -19.45 10.62
N ILE A 666 20.30 -19.69 10.10
CA ILE A 666 19.16 -18.77 10.23
C ILE A 666 18.02 -19.53 10.87
N VAL A 667 17.53 -19.07 12.02
CA VAL A 667 16.46 -19.74 12.77
C VAL A 667 15.34 -18.77 13.02
N THR A 668 14.13 -19.23 12.75
CA THR A 668 12.91 -18.49 13.09
C THR A 668 12.21 -19.16 14.26
N HIS A 669 11.81 -18.34 15.23
CA HIS A 669 11.12 -18.69 16.47
C HIS A 669 9.73 -18.07 16.41
N LEU A 670 8.76 -18.80 15.84
CA LEU A 670 7.38 -18.32 15.73
C LEU A 670 6.69 -18.42 17.09
N VAL A 671 6.32 -17.27 17.66
CA VAL A 671 5.50 -17.20 18.87
C VAL A 671 4.03 -17.07 18.44
N PRO A 672 3.18 -18.12 18.60
CA PRO A 672 1.87 -18.15 17.94
C PRO A 672 0.86 -17.15 18.53
N HIS A 673 0.90 -16.89 19.83
CA HIS A 673 -0.11 -16.09 20.51
C HIS A 673 0.37 -14.67 20.77
N SER A 674 0.02 -13.77 19.85
CA SER A 674 0.30 -12.34 20.03
C SER A 674 -0.67 -11.70 21.03
N PRO A 675 -0.19 -10.80 21.93
CA PRO A 675 -1.07 -10.02 22.79
C PRO A 675 -1.90 -9.00 21.99
N LEU A 676 -1.39 -8.54 20.83
CA LEU A 676 -2.13 -7.66 19.93
C LEU A 676 -2.60 -8.43 18.70
N ARG A 677 -3.73 -8.04 18.09
CA ARG A 677 -4.16 -8.66 16.83
C ARG A 677 -3.12 -8.31 15.75
N THR A 678 -2.52 -9.32 15.10
CA THR A 678 -1.51 -9.10 14.05
C THR A 678 -1.93 -9.68 12.71
N SER A 679 -1.43 -9.09 11.61
CA SER A 679 -1.51 -9.67 10.27
C SER A 679 -0.44 -9.07 9.35
N SER A 680 -0.64 -9.22 8.04
CA SER A 680 0.27 -8.77 7.02
C SER A 680 0.28 -7.24 6.93
N LEU A 681 1.35 -6.61 7.40
CA LEU A 681 1.75 -5.25 7.02
C LEU A 681 2.77 -5.31 5.87
N ARG A 682 2.84 -4.29 5.02
CA ARG A 682 3.73 -4.22 3.85
C ARG A 682 5.15 -4.72 4.18
N SER A 683 5.66 -5.60 3.33
CA SER A 683 6.96 -6.28 3.44
C SER A 683 7.09 -7.37 4.53
N LEU A 684 6.07 -7.61 5.37
CA LEU A 684 6.11 -8.62 6.45
C LEU A 684 7.40 -8.53 7.30
N GLY A 685 8.10 -9.65 7.53
CA GLY A 685 9.37 -9.70 8.24
C GLY A 685 10.53 -9.00 7.53
N ALA A 686 10.44 -8.72 6.23
CA ALA A 686 11.55 -8.15 5.45
C ALA A 686 12.02 -6.81 6.00
N TYR A 687 11.09 -5.96 6.44
CA TYR A 687 11.41 -4.65 7.01
C TYR A 687 12.35 -4.79 8.23
N ALA A 688 12.10 -5.77 9.10
CA ALA A 688 12.89 -5.99 10.30
C ALA A 688 14.19 -6.76 10.01
N ASN A 689 14.10 -7.82 9.21
CA ASN A 689 15.25 -8.66 8.90
C ASN A 689 16.31 -7.90 8.10
N VAL A 690 15.90 -7.13 7.08
CA VAL A 690 16.84 -6.31 6.31
C VAL A 690 17.41 -5.18 7.17
N PHE A 691 16.62 -4.58 8.08
CA PHE A 691 17.15 -3.64 9.07
C PHE A 691 18.32 -4.26 9.87
N ALA A 692 18.12 -5.44 10.45
CA ALA A 692 19.15 -6.13 11.22
C ALA A 692 20.37 -6.50 10.34
N ILE A 693 20.14 -7.12 9.18
CA ILE A 693 21.19 -7.56 8.26
C ILE A 693 22.03 -6.36 7.81
N GLU A 694 21.41 -5.31 7.28
CA GLU A 694 22.13 -4.19 6.67
C GLU A 694 22.75 -3.22 7.67
N SER A 695 22.20 -3.12 8.88
CA SER A 695 22.90 -2.44 9.97
C SER A 695 24.08 -3.26 10.49
N PHE A 696 23.94 -4.57 10.59
CA PHE A 696 25.04 -5.44 11.02
C PHE A 696 26.16 -5.53 9.98
N MET A 697 25.83 -5.52 8.69
CA MET A 697 26.81 -5.40 7.59
C MET A 697 27.63 -4.10 7.68
N ASP A 698 27.00 -2.98 8.10
CA ASP A 698 27.71 -1.71 8.31
C ASP A 698 28.62 -1.74 9.55
N GLU A 699 28.21 -2.44 10.61
CA GLU A 699 29.04 -2.70 11.79
C GLU A 699 30.25 -3.58 11.45
N LEU A 700 30.06 -4.63 10.64
CA LEU A 700 31.14 -5.49 10.16
C LEU A 700 32.09 -4.74 9.21
N ALA A 701 31.57 -3.87 8.34
CA ALA A 701 32.40 -3.03 7.47
C ALA A 701 33.34 -2.12 8.29
N LEU A 702 32.81 -1.50 9.35
CA LEU A 702 33.61 -0.69 10.28
C LEU A 702 34.67 -1.53 11.00
N ALA A 703 34.31 -2.71 11.51
CA ALA A 703 35.24 -3.62 12.18
C ALA A 703 36.34 -4.14 11.26
N ALA A 704 36.04 -4.30 9.97
CA ALA A 704 36.98 -4.65 8.91
C ALA A 704 37.80 -3.45 8.38
N GLU A 705 37.58 -2.24 8.90
CA GLU A 705 38.15 -0.99 8.40
C GLU A 705 37.95 -0.80 6.88
N CYS A 706 36.74 -1.15 6.39
CA CYS A 706 36.39 -1.12 4.98
C CYS A 706 35.23 -0.15 4.73
N ASP A 707 35.20 0.48 3.54
CA ASP A 707 34.08 1.32 3.16
C ASP A 707 32.76 0.51 3.05
N PRO A 708 31.62 1.02 3.55
CA PRO A 708 30.36 0.28 3.53
C PRO A 708 29.86 -0.17 2.14
N VAL A 709 30.17 0.57 1.07
CA VAL A 709 29.82 0.17 -0.31
C VAL A 709 30.77 -0.93 -0.77
N GLU A 710 32.07 -0.72 -0.59
CA GLU A 710 33.11 -1.70 -0.96
C GLU A 710 32.88 -3.03 -0.24
N PHE A 711 32.59 -3.00 1.06
CA PHE A 711 32.39 -4.19 1.89
C PHE A 711 31.21 -5.05 1.40
N ARG A 712 30.11 -4.41 1.00
CA ARG A 712 28.95 -5.10 0.39
C ARG A 712 29.32 -5.72 -0.94
N LEU A 713 29.97 -4.95 -1.82
CA LEU A 713 30.40 -5.45 -3.14
C LEU A 713 31.41 -6.60 -3.03
N ARG A 714 32.30 -6.58 -2.02
CA ARG A 714 33.25 -7.67 -1.74
C ARG A 714 32.55 -9.00 -1.44
N HIS A 715 31.37 -8.94 -0.83
CA HIS A 715 30.59 -10.11 -0.44
C HIS A 715 29.41 -10.40 -1.38
N LEU A 716 29.28 -9.74 -2.54
CA LEU A 716 28.21 -9.98 -3.51
C LEU A 716 28.71 -10.59 -4.82
N LYS A 717 28.04 -11.66 -5.25
CA LYS A 717 28.27 -12.32 -6.56
C LYS A 717 27.21 -11.98 -7.61
N ASP A 718 25.99 -11.65 -7.20
CA ASP A 718 24.89 -11.32 -8.12
C ASP A 718 25.17 -9.97 -8.82
N GLU A 719 25.27 -9.98 -10.16
CA GLU A 719 25.61 -8.81 -10.96
C GLU A 719 24.53 -7.72 -10.91
N ARG A 720 23.25 -8.08 -10.75
CA ARG A 720 22.13 -7.11 -10.63
C ARG A 720 22.14 -6.46 -9.26
N ALA A 721 22.42 -7.23 -8.21
CA ALA A 721 22.60 -6.70 -6.86
C ALA A 721 23.75 -5.68 -6.80
N ARG A 722 24.87 -6.00 -7.43
CA ARG A 722 26.01 -5.08 -7.55
C ARG A 722 25.65 -3.82 -8.34
N ALA A 723 24.99 -3.97 -9.49
CA ALA A 723 24.62 -2.85 -10.36
C ALA A 723 23.74 -1.81 -9.66
N VAL A 724 22.76 -2.22 -8.84
CA VAL A 724 21.94 -1.24 -8.10
C VAL A 724 22.73 -0.53 -7.00
N ILE A 725 23.66 -1.21 -6.32
CA ILE A 725 24.54 -0.58 -5.32
C ILE A 725 25.46 0.44 -5.98
N GLU A 726 26.07 0.07 -7.10
CA GLU A 726 26.97 0.92 -7.89
C GLU A 726 26.22 2.15 -8.43
N ALA A 727 25.03 1.96 -9.01
CA ALA A 727 24.20 3.06 -9.51
C ALA A 727 23.75 4.03 -8.40
N ALA A 728 23.36 3.52 -7.22
CA ALA A 728 23.04 4.37 -6.09
C ALA A 728 24.26 5.18 -5.62
N ALA A 729 25.43 4.53 -5.50
CA ALA A 729 26.67 5.16 -5.07
C ALA A 729 27.14 6.24 -6.06
N GLU A 730 27.04 5.98 -7.37
CA GLU A 730 27.35 6.96 -8.42
C GLU A 730 26.42 8.17 -8.32
N LYS A 731 25.10 7.96 -8.27
CA LYS A 731 24.11 9.04 -8.15
C LYS A 731 24.26 9.86 -6.87
N ALA A 732 24.70 9.22 -5.78
CA ALA A 732 24.99 9.89 -4.51
C ALA A 732 26.35 10.60 -4.50
N ASN A 733 27.18 10.47 -5.55
CA ASN A 733 28.58 10.90 -5.55
C ASN A 733 29.35 10.35 -4.33
N TRP A 734 29.14 9.06 -4.01
CA TRP A 734 29.68 8.41 -2.83
C TRP A 734 31.19 8.57 -2.74
N GLN A 735 31.67 9.00 -1.57
CA GLN A 735 33.10 9.18 -1.30
C GLN A 735 33.56 8.09 -0.33
N PRO A 736 34.34 7.09 -0.76
CA PRO A 736 34.69 5.99 0.13
C PRO A 736 35.34 6.44 1.44
N ARG A 737 34.94 5.83 2.56
CA ARG A 737 35.54 6.08 3.88
C ARG A 737 35.37 4.87 4.81
N THR A 738 36.31 4.71 5.72
CA THR A 738 36.35 3.58 6.67
C THR A 738 35.96 3.97 8.09
N GLN A 739 35.79 5.27 8.36
CA GLN A 739 35.45 5.81 9.68
C GLN A 739 34.26 6.79 9.56
N PRO A 740 33.39 6.87 10.59
CA PRO A 740 32.27 7.80 10.58
C PRO A 740 32.76 9.25 10.74
N ILE A 741 32.02 10.22 10.17
CA ILE A 741 32.34 11.66 10.32
C ILE A 741 32.34 12.06 11.79
N GLY A 742 31.38 11.54 12.57
CA GLY A 742 31.20 11.87 13.98
C GLY A 742 32.41 11.61 14.88
N ASN A 743 33.41 10.84 14.43
CA ASN A 743 34.66 10.55 15.14
C ASN A 743 35.79 11.59 14.90
N GLY A 744 35.65 12.51 13.92
CA GLY A 744 36.76 13.36 13.45
C GLY A 744 36.67 14.86 13.74
N SER A 745 35.51 15.40 14.14
CA SER A 745 35.32 16.84 14.37
C SER A 745 34.88 17.12 15.82
N ALA A 746 35.86 17.46 16.65
CA ALA A 746 35.68 18.11 17.95
C ALA A 746 35.26 19.59 17.77
N GLY A 747 34.20 19.84 17.01
CA GLY A 747 33.64 21.17 16.73
C GLY A 747 32.24 21.34 17.33
N ALA A 748 31.97 22.56 17.79
CA ALA A 748 30.71 23.02 18.41
C ALA A 748 29.56 23.19 17.39
N GLU A 749 29.39 22.24 16.46
CA GLU A 749 28.26 22.27 15.51
C GLU A 749 27.03 21.62 16.13
N HIS A 750 25.92 22.37 16.15
CA HIS A 750 24.63 21.98 16.74
C HIS A 750 23.94 20.86 15.93
N SER A 751 24.26 20.75 14.64
CA SER A 751 23.71 19.76 13.71
C SER A 751 24.84 18.98 13.04
N ARG A 752 24.77 17.65 13.05
CA ARG A 752 25.75 16.78 12.39
C ARG A 752 25.14 16.09 11.18
N SER A 753 25.86 16.10 10.05
CA SER A 753 25.44 15.42 8.83
C SER A 753 26.01 14.02 8.76
N GLY A 754 25.25 13.08 8.20
CA GLY A 754 25.72 11.74 7.93
C GLY A 754 25.01 11.11 6.75
N ARG A 755 25.61 10.05 6.23
CA ARG A 755 25.05 9.24 5.14
C ARG A 755 25.22 7.76 5.38
N GLY A 756 24.26 6.98 4.89
CA GLY A 756 24.21 5.54 5.09
C GLY A 756 23.61 4.84 3.89
N ILE A 757 24.07 3.61 3.66
CA ILE A 757 23.61 2.74 2.57
C ILE A 757 23.01 1.46 3.13
N ALA A 758 22.02 0.93 2.43
CA ALA A 758 21.53 -0.43 2.60
C ALA A 758 21.01 -0.99 1.28
N PHE A 759 20.99 -2.31 1.16
CA PHE A 759 20.57 -3.03 -0.04
C PHE A 759 19.67 -4.23 0.31
N ALA A 760 18.72 -4.54 -0.59
CA ALA A 760 18.06 -5.84 -0.61
C ALA A 760 17.50 -6.14 -2.01
N GLN A 761 17.32 -7.44 -2.31
CA GLN A 761 16.35 -7.88 -3.29
C GLN A 761 15.10 -8.35 -2.56
N TYR A 762 13.94 -7.77 -2.87
CA TYR A 762 12.73 -8.14 -2.15
C TYR A 762 12.39 -9.64 -2.34
N LYS A 763 12.20 -10.36 -1.23
CA LYS A 763 12.04 -11.84 -1.18
C LYS A 763 13.15 -12.64 -1.88
N ASN A 764 14.27 -12.04 -2.25
CA ASN A 764 15.32 -12.63 -3.09
C ASN A 764 14.84 -13.13 -4.48
N ILE A 765 13.67 -12.68 -4.95
CA ILE A 765 13.10 -13.04 -6.27
C ILE A 765 12.37 -11.87 -6.96
N GLN A 766 12.30 -10.70 -6.34
CA GLN A 766 11.60 -9.53 -6.85
C GLN A 766 12.60 -8.40 -7.16
N CYS A 767 12.13 -7.16 -7.17
CA CYS A 767 12.95 -5.98 -7.45
C CYS A 767 14.17 -5.90 -6.52
N TYR A 768 15.32 -5.60 -7.11
CA TYR A 768 16.56 -5.25 -6.42
C TYR A 768 16.53 -3.76 -6.09
N THR A 769 16.93 -3.38 -4.89
CA THR A 769 16.91 -1.99 -4.47
C THR A 769 18.08 -1.67 -3.53
N ALA A 770 18.82 -0.62 -3.87
CA ALA A 770 19.78 0.02 -2.97
C ALA A 770 19.24 1.41 -2.58
N VAL A 771 19.38 1.75 -1.31
CA VAL A 771 18.96 3.05 -0.76
C VAL A 771 20.15 3.71 -0.09
N ILE A 772 20.43 4.96 -0.46
CA ILE A 772 21.35 5.85 0.25
C ILE A 772 20.55 6.99 0.85
N VAL A 773 20.76 7.26 2.14
CA VAL A 773 20.15 8.38 2.85
C VAL A 773 21.22 9.35 3.29
N GLU A 774 20.97 10.64 3.08
CA GLU A 774 21.69 11.75 3.68
C GLU A 774 20.75 12.45 4.68
N LEU A 775 21.23 12.65 5.90
CA LEU A 775 20.44 13.25 6.98
C LEU A 775 21.29 14.17 7.85
N THR A 776 20.58 14.95 8.66
CA THR A 776 21.17 15.69 9.78
C THR A 776 20.58 15.22 11.11
N VAL A 777 21.39 15.29 12.16
CA VAL A 777 20.97 15.04 13.54
C VAL A 777 21.17 16.32 14.34
N ASP A 778 20.07 16.88 14.83
CA ASP A 778 20.04 18.01 15.74
C ASP A 778 20.25 17.49 17.18
N ARG A 779 21.36 17.89 17.82
CA ARG A 779 21.72 17.40 19.17
C ARG A 779 20.97 18.12 20.29
N GLU A 780 20.46 19.33 20.05
CA GLU A 780 19.68 20.05 21.06
C GLU A 780 18.28 19.44 21.18
N ASN A 781 17.66 19.18 20.03
CA ASN A 781 16.29 18.66 19.97
C ASN A 781 16.21 17.13 19.91
N ASN A 782 17.36 16.45 19.78
CA ASN A 782 17.46 15.00 19.56
C ASN A 782 16.57 14.55 18.39
N GLU A 783 16.66 15.28 17.28
CA GLU A 783 15.78 15.12 16.12
C GLU A 783 16.60 14.70 14.89
N ILE A 784 16.13 13.66 14.21
CA ILE A 784 16.69 13.20 12.94
C ILE A 784 15.90 13.83 11.79
N LYS A 785 16.59 14.55 10.90
CA LYS A 785 15.99 15.21 9.73
C LYS A 785 16.54 14.60 8.45
N LEU A 786 15.67 13.99 7.66
CA LEU A 786 16.02 13.46 6.34
C LEU A 786 16.18 14.62 5.35
N GLN A 787 17.31 14.67 4.66
CA GLN A 787 17.59 15.73 3.69
C GLN A 787 17.36 15.21 2.27
N ARG A 788 17.97 14.06 1.96
CA ARG A 788 18.00 13.49 0.62
C ARG A 788 18.00 11.96 0.69
N ALA A 789 17.33 11.32 -0.25
CA ALA A 789 17.36 9.88 -0.44
C ALA A 789 17.58 9.55 -1.92
N ILE A 790 18.51 8.63 -2.17
CA ILE A 790 18.81 8.09 -3.50
C ILE A 790 18.35 6.64 -3.51
N ILE A 791 17.54 6.27 -4.47
CA ILE A 791 17.02 4.91 -4.64
C ILE A 791 17.45 4.41 -6.01
N ALA A 792 18.24 3.35 -6.07
CA ALA A 792 18.50 2.64 -7.33
C ALA A 792 17.74 1.31 -7.34
N ALA A 793 17.04 1.02 -8.43
CA ALA A 793 16.18 -0.15 -8.53
C ALA A 793 16.29 -0.87 -9.88
N ASP A 794 16.26 -2.19 -9.83
CA ASP A 794 16.15 -3.07 -11.00
C ASP A 794 14.91 -3.95 -10.83
N ALA A 795 13.90 -3.71 -11.68
CA ALA A 795 12.62 -4.41 -11.68
C ALA A 795 12.44 -5.32 -12.91
N GLY A 796 13.52 -5.67 -13.62
CA GLY A 796 13.44 -6.33 -14.92
C GLY A 796 12.91 -5.38 -15.99
N GLN A 797 12.01 -5.86 -16.84
CA GLN A 797 11.34 -5.00 -17.82
C GLN A 797 10.42 -4.01 -17.13
N ILE A 798 10.59 -2.72 -17.42
CA ILE A 798 9.75 -1.65 -16.88
C ILE A 798 8.55 -1.44 -17.81
N VAL A 799 7.33 -1.49 -17.25
CA VAL A 799 6.10 -1.18 -17.99
C VAL A 799 5.83 0.31 -18.01
N ASN A 800 5.89 0.96 -16.84
CA ASN A 800 5.70 2.40 -16.69
C ASN A 800 6.74 2.92 -15.70
N PRO A 801 7.73 3.71 -16.16
CA PRO A 801 8.83 4.17 -15.31
C PRO A 801 8.36 5.13 -14.21
N ASP A 802 7.38 6.01 -14.48
CA ASP A 802 6.83 6.87 -13.42
C ASP A 802 6.07 6.07 -12.37
N GLY A 803 5.22 5.14 -12.79
CA GLY A 803 4.49 4.26 -11.87
C GLY A 803 5.42 3.44 -10.97
N LEU A 804 6.53 2.95 -11.53
CA LEU A 804 7.58 2.27 -10.76
C LEU A 804 8.26 3.21 -9.76
N SER A 805 8.72 4.38 -10.22
CA SER A 805 9.34 5.39 -9.34
C SER A 805 8.42 5.77 -8.18
N ASN A 806 7.15 6.07 -8.49
CA ASN A 806 6.16 6.50 -7.50
C ASN A 806 5.97 5.42 -6.40
N GLN A 807 5.96 4.14 -6.76
CA GLN A 807 5.93 3.04 -5.78
C GLN A 807 7.18 2.97 -4.90
N LEU A 808 8.37 3.18 -5.47
CA LEU A 808 9.63 3.18 -4.73
C LEU A 808 9.71 4.36 -3.74
N GLU A 809 9.38 5.57 -4.20
CA GLU A 809 9.30 6.80 -3.39
C GLU A 809 8.35 6.63 -2.21
N GLY A 810 7.11 6.20 -2.48
CA GLY A 810 6.12 6.01 -1.42
C GLY A 810 6.49 4.90 -0.45
N GLY A 811 7.17 3.84 -0.94
CA GLY A 811 7.68 2.78 -0.08
C GLY A 811 8.82 3.22 0.82
N PHE A 812 9.72 4.06 0.32
CA PHE A 812 10.77 4.69 1.11
C PHE A 812 10.16 5.57 2.19
N PHE A 813 9.25 6.48 1.81
CA PHE A 813 8.66 7.43 2.76
C PHE A 813 7.90 6.74 3.89
N GLN A 814 7.07 5.74 3.57
CA GLN A 814 6.35 4.97 4.58
C GLN A 814 7.30 4.27 5.56
N SER A 815 8.40 3.74 5.04
CA SER A 815 9.40 3.02 5.85
C SER A 815 10.25 3.96 6.69
N ALA A 816 10.58 5.14 6.15
CA ALA A 816 11.21 6.22 6.90
C ALA A 816 10.32 6.65 8.07
N SER A 817 9.00 6.71 7.86
CA SER A 817 8.04 7.06 8.90
C SER A 817 7.98 6.03 10.03
N TRP A 818 7.90 4.74 9.69
CA TRP A 818 8.05 3.66 10.67
C TRP A 818 9.37 3.73 11.44
N THR A 819 10.45 4.02 10.71
CA THR A 819 11.80 4.03 11.26
C THR A 819 11.99 5.18 12.24
N LEU A 820 11.44 6.36 11.96
CA LEU A 820 11.70 7.57 12.73
C LEU A 820 10.70 7.80 13.87
N ALA A 821 9.42 7.47 13.70
CA ALA A 821 8.37 7.96 14.62
C ALA A 821 7.35 6.92 15.08
N GLU A 822 7.01 5.94 14.26
CA GLU A 822 5.78 5.18 14.50
C GLU A 822 5.94 4.00 15.46
N GLN A 823 4.96 3.82 16.35
CA GLN A 823 4.80 2.65 17.20
C GLN A 823 3.37 2.60 17.73
N VAL A 824 2.74 1.42 17.73
CA VAL A 824 1.47 1.21 18.45
C VAL A 824 1.76 1.31 19.94
N THR A 825 1.06 2.20 20.63
CA THR A 825 1.17 2.36 22.08
C THR A 825 -0.04 1.72 22.77
N PHE A 826 0.19 1.15 23.94
CA PHE A 826 -0.84 0.48 24.74
C PHE A 826 -0.49 0.57 26.22
N THR A 827 -1.46 0.22 27.07
CA THR A 827 -1.33 -0.04 28.51
C THR A 827 -1.81 -1.46 28.80
N GLN A 828 -1.77 -1.90 30.06
CA GLN A 828 -2.37 -3.18 30.45
C GLN A 828 -3.88 -3.23 30.14
N GLN A 829 -4.54 -2.08 29.99
CA GLN A 829 -5.98 -1.97 29.78
C GLN A 829 -6.38 -1.97 28.29
N GLY A 830 -5.46 -1.66 27.36
CA GLY A 830 -5.77 -1.58 25.93
C GLY A 830 -4.85 -0.65 25.16
N ILE A 831 -5.12 -0.52 23.86
CA ILE A 831 -4.37 0.35 22.93
C ILE A 831 -4.66 1.83 23.23
N THR A 832 -3.60 2.66 23.26
CA THR A 832 -3.66 4.10 23.53
C THR A 832 -3.37 4.97 22.31
N SER A 833 -2.75 4.42 21.28
CA SER A 833 -2.62 5.07 19.96
C SER A 833 -3.95 4.93 19.22
N GLN A 834 -4.91 5.82 19.46
CA GLN A 834 -6.30 5.72 18.98
C GLN A 834 -6.61 6.67 17.81
N ASP A 835 -5.70 7.58 17.51
CA ASP A 835 -5.86 8.61 16.48
C ASP A 835 -4.50 9.07 15.91
N TRP A 836 -4.47 10.15 15.12
CA TRP A 836 -3.23 10.63 14.49
C TRP A 836 -2.31 11.43 15.42
N ASP A 837 -2.83 11.93 16.54
CA ASP A 837 -2.03 12.66 17.54
C ASP A 837 -1.27 11.66 18.42
N THR A 838 -1.93 10.54 18.75
CA THR A 838 -1.36 9.45 19.56
C THR A 838 -0.61 8.40 18.74
N TYR A 839 -0.72 8.41 17.40
CA TYR A 839 0.09 7.64 16.45
C TYR A 839 0.71 8.56 15.39
N PRO A 840 1.82 9.26 15.70
CA PRO A 840 2.41 10.23 14.79
C PRO A 840 3.08 9.53 13.60
N ILE A 841 2.84 10.06 12.40
CA ILE A 841 3.55 9.68 11.17
C ILE A 841 4.33 10.88 10.62
N LEU A 842 5.33 10.63 9.76
CA LEU A 842 6.02 11.71 9.05
C LEU A 842 5.04 12.50 8.17
N ARG A 843 5.23 13.81 8.18
CA ARG A 843 4.41 14.80 7.47
C ARG A 843 5.24 15.51 6.40
N PHE A 844 4.62 16.48 5.73
CA PHE A 844 5.26 17.30 4.68
C PHE A 844 6.58 17.94 5.13
N SER A 845 6.65 18.37 6.39
CA SER A 845 7.85 18.97 7.00
C SER A 845 9.04 18.01 7.14
N GLY A 846 8.79 16.70 7.20
CA GLY A 846 9.81 15.67 7.31
C GLY A 846 10.14 14.97 5.98
N ALA A 847 9.57 15.42 4.86
CA ALA A 847 9.78 14.81 3.56
C ALA A 847 11.13 15.22 2.95
N PRO A 848 12.05 14.27 2.68
CA PRO A 848 13.31 14.57 2.00
C PRO A 848 13.09 14.75 0.49
N VAL A 849 14.11 15.27 -0.20
CA VAL A 849 14.21 15.13 -1.64
C VAL A 849 14.50 13.66 -1.97
N ILE A 850 13.74 13.06 -2.87
CA ILE A 850 13.94 11.66 -3.29
C ILE A 850 14.31 11.65 -4.77
N GLU A 851 15.40 10.97 -5.11
CA GLU A 851 15.87 10.76 -6.47
C GLU A 851 15.92 9.27 -6.77
N VAL A 852 15.41 8.86 -7.93
CA VAL A 852 15.31 7.46 -8.32
C VAL A 852 16.11 7.15 -9.57
N VAL A 853 16.91 6.09 -9.55
CA VAL A 853 17.61 5.52 -10.70
C VAL A 853 16.97 4.18 -11.04
N LEU A 854 16.40 4.07 -12.23
CA LEU A 854 15.75 2.87 -12.73
C LEU A 854 16.65 2.17 -13.74
N LEU A 855 17.18 1.00 -13.37
CA LEU A 855 17.92 0.15 -14.28
C LEU A 855 16.94 -0.69 -15.11
N ASN A 856 16.70 -0.29 -16.35
CA ASN A 856 15.76 -0.97 -17.23
C ASN A 856 16.39 -2.20 -17.89
N ARG A 857 15.65 -3.31 -17.91
CA ARG A 857 16.05 -4.55 -18.58
C ARG A 857 14.91 -5.08 -19.45
N PRO A 858 14.73 -4.56 -20.67
CA PRO A 858 13.55 -4.84 -21.50
C PRO A 858 13.30 -6.32 -21.80
N ASP A 859 14.35 -7.15 -21.82
CA ASP A 859 14.26 -8.59 -22.11
C ASP A 859 14.17 -9.47 -20.85
N GLN A 860 14.06 -8.88 -19.66
CA GLN A 860 13.93 -9.62 -18.40
C GLN A 860 12.47 -9.67 -17.93
N PRO A 861 12.05 -10.71 -17.19
CA PRO A 861 10.70 -10.78 -16.64
C PRO A 861 10.35 -9.57 -15.77
N PHE A 862 9.06 -9.19 -15.76
CA PHE A 862 8.56 -8.21 -14.79
C PHE A 862 8.88 -8.66 -13.36
N LEU A 863 9.41 -7.77 -12.53
CA LEU A 863 9.58 -8.00 -11.10
C LEU A 863 8.69 -7.08 -10.28
N GLY A 864 8.23 -7.59 -9.14
CA GLY A 864 7.44 -6.83 -8.20
C GLY A 864 8.24 -5.76 -7.46
N SER A 865 7.77 -4.51 -7.48
CA SER A 865 8.48 -3.37 -6.88
C SER A 865 7.76 -2.72 -5.70
N GLY A 866 6.45 -2.97 -5.53
CA GLY A 866 5.60 -2.30 -4.56
C GLY A 866 5.97 -2.52 -3.09
N GLU A 867 7.02 -3.27 -2.74
CA GLU A 867 7.47 -3.50 -1.36
C GLU A 867 9.02 -3.51 -1.25
N ALA A 868 9.71 -3.00 -2.27
CA ALA A 868 11.15 -3.19 -2.46
C ALA A 868 12.01 -2.23 -1.62
N THR A 869 11.57 -0.99 -1.41
CA THR A 869 12.29 0.00 -0.60
C THR A 869 12.13 -0.20 0.90
N GLN A 870 11.14 -0.99 1.33
CA GLN A 870 10.82 -1.18 2.75
C GLN A 870 11.96 -1.77 3.55
N GLY A 871 12.58 -2.84 3.05
CA GLY A 871 13.70 -3.51 3.71
C GLY A 871 14.92 -2.61 3.94
N PRO A 872 15.52 -2.02 2.88
CA PRO A 872 16.77 -1.28 3.01
C PRO A 872 16.63 0.07 3.74
N THR A 873 15.48 0.74 3.64
CA THR A 873 15.29 2.08 4.23
C THR A 873 15.68 2.21 5.72
N PRO A 874 15.20 1.36 6.66
CA PRO A 874 15.52 1.50 8.08
C PRO A 874 17.03 1.42 8.37
N ALA A 875 17.76 0.51 7.71
CA ALA A 875 19.19 0.39 7.89
C ALA A 875 19.95 1.56 7.25
N ALA A 876 19.56 2.03 6.06
CA ALA A 876 20.18 3.21 5.45
C ALA A 876 20.10 4.44 6.36
N ILE A 877 18.94 4.66 7.00
CA ILE A 877 18.74 5.74 7.99
C ILE A 877 19.60 5.48 9.23
N ALA A 878 19.56 4.29 9.84
CA ALA A 878 20.32 3.99 11.05
C ALA A 878 21.84 4.11 10.83
N ASN A 879 22.34 3.66 9.68
CA ASN A 879 23.74 3.77 9.28
C ASN A 879 24.13 5.25 9.08
N ALA A 880 23.25 6.07 8.51
CA ALA A 880 23.47 7.50 8.37
C ALA A 880 23.48 8.24 9.73
N VAL A 881 22.64 7.83 10.69
CA VAL A 881 22.68 8.35 12.06
C VAL A 881 24.00 7.96 12.73
N PHE A 882 24.44 6.71 12.59
CA PHE A 882 25.74 6.30 13.13
C PHE A 882 26.88 7.09 12.52
N ASP A 883 26.87 7.30 11.21
CA ASP A 883 27.90 8.11 10.55
C ASP A 883 27.95 9.55 11.08
N ALA A 884 26.78 10.17 11.28
CA ALA A 884 26.68 11.52 11.83
C ALA A 884 27.15 11.60 13.29
N THR A 885 26.84 10.59 14.11
CA THR A 885 26.87 10.72 15.58
C THR A 885 27.84 9.78 16.30
N GLY A 886 28.24 8.67 15.69
CA GLY A 886 28.91 7.54 16.32
C GLY A 886 27.97 6.63 17.14
N LEU A 887 26.66 6.92 17.20
CA LEU A 887 25.70 6.14 18.00
C LEU A 887 25.04 5.03 17.17
N ARG A 888 25.18 3.77 17.61
CA ARG A 888 24.48 2.63 17.01
C ARG A 888 23.10 2.44 17.62
N LEU A 889 22.07 2.93 16.95
CA LEU A 889 20.67 2.77 17.35
C LEU A 889 20.09 1.47 16.79
N ARG A 890 19.67 0.55 17.66
CA ARG A 890 19.14 -0.78 17.28
C ARG A 890 17.67 -1.00 17.64
N HIS A 891 17.03 -0.01 18.28
CA HIS A 891 15.63 -0.02 18.64
C HIS A 891 14.85 0.95 17.75
N LEU A 892 13.81 0.45 17.07
CA LEU A 892 12.85 1.31 16.38
C LEU A 892 11.73 1.76 17.34
N PRO A 893 11.20 2.99 17.20
CA PRO A 893 11.63 4.05 16.27
C PRO A 893 12.88 4.81 16.74
N LEU A 894 13.68 5.30 15.79
CA LEU A 894 15.01 5.88 16.01
C LEU A 894 15.00 7.22 16.73
N ASN A 895 14.01 8.11 16.54
CA ASN A 895 13.95 9.37 17.30
C ASN A 895 13.81 9.08 18.80
N ARG A 896 12.97 8.10 19.17
CA ARG A 896 12.80 7.68 20.57
C ARG A 896 14.10 7.05 21.11
N ALA A 897 14.76 6.22 20.31
CA ALA A 897 16.04 5.62 20.71
C ALA A 897 17.14 6.68 20.91
N LEU A 898 17.23 7.68 20.03
CA LEU A 898 18.15 8.80 20.15
C LEU A 898 17.90 9.60 21.44
N GLN A 899 16.64 9.97 21.71
CA GLN A 899 16.23 10.68 22.93
C GLN A 899 16.57 9.91 24.21
N ASN A 900 16.40 8.59 24.22
CA ASN A 900 16.76 7.75 25.36
C ASN A 900 18.28 7.68 25.56
N SER A 901 19.05 7.64 24.46
CA SER A 901 20.51 7.56 24.49
C SER A 901 21.17 8.85 24.95
N ALA A 902 20.51 10.00 24.76
CA ALA A 902 20.95 11.29 25.29
C ALA A 902 20.75 11.44 26.82
N ARG A 903 19.92 10.58 27.43
CA ARG A 903 19.62 10.60 28.88
C ARG A 903 20.47 9.65 29.70
N SER A 904 21.12 8.68 29.05
CA SER A 904 22.10 7.73 29.63
C SER A 904 23.51 8.27 29.49
#